data_AF-A0A3B0WDW8-F1
#
_entry.id   AF-A0A3B0WDW8-F1
#
_cell.length_a   1.000
_cell.length_b   1.000
_cell.length_c   1.000
_cell.angle_alpha   90.00
_cell.angle_beta   90.00
_cell.angle_gamma   90.00
#
_symmetry.space_group_name_H-M   'P 1'
#
loop_
_entity.id
_entity.type
_entity.pdbx_description
1 polymer ?
#
loop_
_entity_poly.entity_id
_entity_poly.type
_entity_poly.pdbx_seq_one_letter_code
_entity_poly.pdbx_strand_id
1 'polypeptide(L)'
;MKRHLRPLLLLLFFLSSCVASTPPARHKASKSCLDCHHKMAATYGTGFVHQPVAAGDCGSCHLPHGMIGGIQLRERPPKLCLSCHAGRRRELNFPYRHQPFAAGKCTRCHFVHNGPLPFLLKKKGDALCFSCHDRKLFEQANIHEPLKKGCFVCHLAHASKDAHLLKSDEITLCGGCHSLRNEAFKSAHHGQPPARRCTSCHNPHSAPGKDLLKTYSHEPMRTGHCAACHLPAVGGQVKLRQNGNKLCLNCHKLKARQKSNHQPYSKDKCLDCHAPHASEIKALLKSAPRTLCFSCHKSSAAKGSSHPPWREGKCLKCHAGHNSRQAALLTRSPAQLCRGCHPGKYKSSHAPAVKGECLLCHAPHDAARDNLLRNSETALCGRCHERTLREGENKFVHRPFADGVCRGCHDPHGRSRGLLKKSKAPGGNLCQQCHPRQFAKGGGHEHAPFKKGKCQICHAPHSSSHKGLLKSAAGPLCLSCHKKQVRELALPFTHQPFARKKCLSCHAAHGSAIGQDLLKARQSLCLSCHKEIAAGWEHGKPHPPAIKDCGICHAAHGSSNAALLVAREDKICQGCHKMSAKEMSKRHHGLTPGADSCQNCHDPHGNGQPYYLYKSAHPPFKNGKCNACHKGRGQALPRADMSAGSVCFKCHDRAEFQRPVVHEPVAECKNCHNMHTARYPGLLKAKAPELCLRCHDNLKVKQGKNIHQPVAAGQCLKCHAAHSASHKGLLVDDVASVCSSCHKMADYAVQHAPFKHGKCLSCHTAHGGTPQMLKSPPAVLCQGCHKLSSVKKKHKFSLGAGDCLSCHNPHGGKSPSLLRKFLHPPFKKGCAVCHQKNKPLNTALCLSCHRKIGRYYFVTHNHLTDNARGNACTTCHSPHAADDKRLLRSPVRVLCESCHQDTVTRHQGAEYRHKKMADCLTCHAAHGGRSPAMLKGNGITICTRCHTSQGKFSHPVGKGVIDHRNGRPITCITCHDPKGTNYRYNLVMDGKEALCVQCHNY
;
A
#
# COMPACT_ATOMS: atom_id res chain seq x y z
N MET A 1 47.62 -4.91 -65.73
CA MET A 1 48.84 -4.36 -65.10
C MET A 1 48.97 -4.89 -63.67
N LYS A 2 50.08 -5.59 -63.37
CA LYS A 2 50.89 -5.63 -62.13
C LYS A 2 50.13 -5.66 -60.76
N ARG A 3 50.15 -6.76 -59.98
CA ARG A 3 51.23 -7.37 -59.14
C ARG A 3 51.15 -6.93 -57.65
N HIS A 4 51.49 -7.90 -56.77
CA HIS A 4 52.00 -7.81 -55.37
C HIS A 4 50.99 -7.92 -54.22
N LEU A 5 51.22 -8.67 -53.13
CA LEU A 5 52.17 -9.74 -52.77
C LEU A 5 51.72 -10.42 -51.44
N ARG A 6 52.25 -11.62 -51.16
CA ARG A 6 52.11 -12.52 -50.00
C ARG A 6 52.49 -11.93 -48.62
N PRO A 7 52.23 -12.65 -47.51
CA PRO A 7 53.32 -13.36 -46.79
C PRO A 7 52.92 -14.81 -46.46
N LEU A 8 53.70 -15.84 -46.80
CA LEU A 8 54.93 -16.43 -46.21
C LEU A 8 54.75 -17.07 -44.82
N LEU A 9 55.02 -18.37 -44.85
CA LEU A 9 54.93 -19.44 -43.86
C LEU A 9 56.26 -19.58 -43.08
N LEU A 10 56.17 -20.23 -41.92
CA LEU A 10 57.14 -21.13 -41.25
C LEU A 10 57.94 -20.66 -40.00
N LEU A 11 57.90 -21.60 -39.04
CA LEU A 11 58.93 -22.00 -38.05
C LEU A 11 58.99 -21.23 -36.73
N LEU A 12 58.40 -21.77 -35.64
CA LEU A 12 59.04 -22.77 -34.77
C LEU A 12 58.28 -23.03 -33.44
N PHE A 13 58.50 -24.24 -32.93
CA PHE A 13 58.38 -24.73 -31.55
C PHE A 13 57.07 -25.38 -31.04
N PHE A 14 57.14 -26.71 -31.06
CA PHE A 14 56.50 -27.71 -30.21
C PHE A 14 56.69 -27.45 -28.70
N LEU A 15 55.74 -27.99 -27.91
CA LEU A 15 55.69 -28.26 -26.45
C LEU A 15 55.01 -27.22 -25.53
N SER A 16 53.72 -27.44 -25.24
CA SER A 16 53.25 -27.56 -23.84
C SER A 16 51.77 -27.93 -23.70
N SER A 17 51.55 -29.03 -22.98
CA SER A 17 50.48 -29.24 -21.99
C SER A 17 49.05 -29.51 -22.45
N CYS A 18 48.67 -30.77 -22.23
CA CYS A 18 47.31 -31.25 -22.04
C CYS A 18 46.50 -30.33 -21.11
N VAL A 19 45.42 -29.73 -21.63
CA VAL A 19 44.30 -29.23 -20.83
C VAL A 19 43.09 -30.06 -21.21
N ALA A 20 42.55 -30.79 -20.23
CA ALA A 20 41.31 -31.54 -20.35
C ALA A 20 40.15 -30.59 -20.68
N SER A 21 39.65 -30.67 -21.90
CA SER A 21 38.40 -30.06 -22.33
C SER A 21 37.24 -30.76 -21.62
N THR A 22 36.65 -30.14 -20.60
CA THR A 22 35.36 -30.57 -20.05
C THR A 22 34.30 -30.58 -21.16
N PRO A 23 33.51 -31.65 -21.33
CA PRO A 23 32.45 -31.67 -22.33
C PRO A 23 31.37 -30.64 -21.99
N PRO A 24 30.71 -30.02 -22.99
CA PRO A 24 29.62 -29.10 -22.72
C PRO A 24 28.49 -29.84 -22.01
N ALA A 25 28.01 -29.28 -20.90
CA ALA A 25 26.88 -29.81 -20.17
C ALA A 25 25.69 -30.01 -21.15
N ARG A 26 25.21 -31.26 -21.27
CA ARG A 26 23.97 -31.58 -21.99
C ARG A 26 22.82 -30.73 -21.44
N HIS A 27 22.36 -29.74 -22.19
CA HIS A 27 21.07 -29.11 -21.94
C HIS A 27 19.99 -30.18 -22.16
N LYS A 28 19.28 -30.57 -21.10
CA LYS A 28 18.07 -31.42 -21.20
C LYS A 28 17.07 -30.71 -22.13
N ALA A 29 16.59 -31.42 -23.15
CA ALA A 29 15.50 -30.95 -24.01
C ALA A 29 14.29 -30.53 -23.14
N SER A 30 13.72 -29.35 -23.43
CA SER A 30 12.56 -28.84 -22.72
C SER A 30 11.33 -29.70 -23.00
N LYS A 31 10.65 -30.17 -21.95
CA LYS A 31 9.38 -30.91 -22.07
C LYS A 31 8.32 -30.10 -22.84
N SER A 32 7.58 -30.75 -23.73
CA SER A 32 6.44 -30.17 -24.42
C SER A 32 5.28 -29.89 -23.45
N CYS A 33 4.32 -29.04 -23.84
CA CYS A 33 3.15 -28.77 -23.00
C CYS A 33 2.33 -30.04 -22.72
N LEU A 34 2.27 -30.95 -23.70
CA LEU A 34 1.51 -32.20 -23.60
C LEU A 34 2.20 -33.26 -22.71
N ASP A 35 3.52 -33.14 -22.50
CA ASP A 35 4.27 -34.01 -21.58
C ASP A 35 3.79 -33.82 -20.12
N CYS A 36 3.30 -32.62 -19.78
CA CYS A 36 2.70 -32.32 -18.48
C CYS A 36 1.16 -32.35 -18.52
N HIS A 37 0.54 -32.11 -19.69
CA HIS A 37 -0.91 -32.04 -19.88
C HIS A 37 -1.47 -33.19 -20.73
N HIS A 38 -1.04 -34.42 -20.48
CA HIS A 38 -1.42 -35.63 -21.24
C HIS A 38 -2.95 -35.81 -21.38
N LYS A 39 -3.74 -35.50 -20.34
CA LYS A 39 -5.22 -35.60 -20.38
C LYS A 39 -5.86 -34.63 -21.39
N MET A 40 -5.23 -33.49 -21.67
CA MET A 40 -5.75 -32.48 -22.61
C MET A 40 -5.59 -32.93 -24.06
N ALA A 41 -4.57 -33.73 -24.37
CA ALA A 41 -4.35 -34.26 -25.72
C ALA A 41 -5.55 -35.10 -26.19
N ALA A 42 -6.08 -35.97 -25.33
CA ALA A 42 -7.26 -36.78 -25.62
C ALA A 42 -8.54 -35.94 -25.77
N THR A 43 -8.72 -34.91 -24.95
CA THR A 43 -9.92 -34.05 -25.00
C THR A 43 -9.97 -33.19 -26.26
N TYR A 44 -8.84 -32.59 -26.67
CA TYR A 44 -8.79 -31.64 -27.78
C TYR A 44 -8.52 -32.27 -29.15
N GLY A 45 -8.23 -33.57 -29.20
CA GLY A 45 -8.08 -34.34 -30.45
C GLY A 45 -9.41 -34.81 -31.08
N THR A 46 -10.55 -34.51 -30.48
CA THR A 46 -11.87 -35.03 -30.92
C THR A 46 -12.67 -34.02 -31.76
N GLY A 47 -13.50 -34.50 -32.69
CA GLY A 47 -14.34 -33.65 -33.54
C GLY A 47 -13.55 -32.82 -34.56
N PHE A 48 -14.04 -31.62 -34.89
CA PHE A 48 -13.29 -30.69 -35.73
C PHE A 48 -12.23 -30.00 -34.88
N VAL A 49 -10.95 -30.30 -35.15
CA VAL A 49 -9.82 -29.76 -34.38
C VAL A 49 -9.25 -28.53 -35.07
N HIS A 50 -8.94 -27.50 -34.28
CA HIS A 50 -8.30 -26.29 -34.76
C HIS A 50 -6.83 -26.58 -35.13
N GLN A 51 -6.40 -26.13 -36.32
CA GLN A 51 -5.09 -26.50 -36.90
C GLN A 51 -3.87 -26.34 -35.96
N PRO A 52 -3.69 -25.24 -35.20
CA PRO A 52 -2.59 -25.11 -34.23
C PRO A 52 -2.60 -26.18 -33.11
N VAL A 53 -3.78 -26.67 -32.74
CA VAL A 53 -3.94 -27.74 -31.76
C VAL A 53 -3.61 -29.09 -32.39
N ALA A 54 -4.06 -29.35 -33.62
CA ALA A 54 -3.71 -30.55 -34.37
C ALA A 54 -2.20 -30.68 -34.59
N ALA A 55 -1.50 -29.55 -34.80
CA ALA A 55 -0.05 -29.49 -34.94
C ALA A 55 0.74 -29.57 -33.61
N GLY A 56 0.06 -29.65 -32.45
CA GLY A 56 0.70 -29.63 -31.14
C GLY A 56 1.31 -28.28 -30.74
N ASP A 57 1.14 -27.23 -31.56
CA ASP A 57 1.68 -25.90 -31.32
C ASP A 57 0.78 -25.08 -30.37
N CYS A 58 0.72 -25.55 -29.13
CA CYS A 58 0.06 -24.85 -28.04
C CYS A 58 0.71 -23.48 -27.77
N GLY A 59 2.01 -23.38 -28.09
CA GLY A 59 2.82 -22.18 -27.91
C GLY A 59 2.44 -21.04 -28.83
N SER A 60 1.82 -21.26 -29.98
CA SER A 60 1.32 -20.19 -30.86
C SER A 60 0.34 -19.24 -30.18
N CYS A 61 -0.50 -19.77 -29.28
CA CYS A 61 -1.57 -19.04 -28.62
C CYS A 61 -1.34 -18.87 -27.13
N HIS A 62 -0.71 -19.84 -26.47
CA HIS A 62 -0.48 -19.84 -25.02
C HIS A 62 0.98 -19.55 -24.67
N LEU A 63 1.19 -18.94 -23.50
CA LEU A 63 2.50 -18.76 -22.88
C LEU A 63 2.80 -19.94 -21.94
N PRO A 64 4.04 -20.50 -21.96
CA PRO A 64 4.44 -21.54 -21.01
C PRO A 64 4.38 -21.03 -19.56
N HIS A 65 3.76 -21.80 -18.65
CA HIS A 65 3.69 -21.49 -17.23
C HIS A 65 4.43 -22.55 -16.39
N GLY A 66 5.25 -22.12 -15.42
CA GLY A 66 5.92 -23.00 -14.45
C GLY A 66 4.99 -23.46 -13.31
N MET A 67 5.58 -23.94 -12.20
CA MET A 67 4.97 -24.63 -11.03
C MET A 67 3.69 -24.02 -10.37
N ILE A 68 3.21 -22.86 -10.81
CA ILE A 68 1.97 -22.25 -10.32
C ILE A 68 1.02 -22.16 -11.53
N GLY A 69 0.12 -23.15 -11.65
CA GLY A 69 -0.70 -23.38 -12.84
C GLY A 69 -1.63 -22.21 -13.20
N GLY A 70 -1.65 -21.84 -14.48
CA GLY A 70 -2.59 -20.86 -15.04
C GLY A 70 -2.37 -20.61 -16.54
N ILE A 71 -3.41 -20.85 -17.35
CA ILE A 71 -3.38 -20.67 -18.81
C ILE A 71 -3.31 -19.17 -19.16
N GLN A 72 -2.26 -18.73 -19.85
CA GLN A 72 -2.11 -17.35 -20.33
C GLN A 72 -1.99 -17.29 -21.85
N LEU A 73 -2.70 -16.36 -22.49
CA LEU A 73 -2.62 -16.12 -23.93
C LEU A 73 -1.48 -15.15 -24.28
N ARG A 74 -0.83 -15.36 -25.42
CA ARG A 74 0.24 -14.48 -25.94
C ARG A 74 -0.23 -13.07 -26.29
N GLU A 75 -1.48 -12.94 -26.72
CA GLU A 75 -2.10 -11.68 -27.09
C GLU A 75 -3.61 -11.75 -26.77
N ARG A 76 -4.30 -10.61 -26.67
CA ARG A 76 -5.75 -10.56 -26.45
C ARG A 76 -6.53 -10.70 -27.75
N PRO A 77 -7.67 -11.42 -27.77
CA PRO A 77 -8.62 -11.36 -28.89
C PRO A 77 -9.12 -9.92 -29.13
N PRO A 78 -9.39 -9.52 -30.38
CA PRO A 78 -9.35 -10.34 -31.59
C PRO A 78 -7.97 -10.42 -32.24
N LYS A 79 -7.00 -9.61 -31.80
CA LYS A 79 -5.67 -9.50 -32.42
C LYS A 79 -4.93 -10.84 -32.48
N LEU A 80 -5.06 -11.65 -31.42
CA LEU A 80 -4.52 -13.02 -31.39
C LEU A 80 -5.09 -13.92 -32.49
N CYS A 81 -6.40 -13.85 -32.76
CA CYS A 81 -7.03 -14.71 -33.75
C CYS A 81 -6.74 -14.23 -35.18
N LEU A 82 -6.72 -12.90 -35.37
CA LEU A 82 -6.55 -12.26 -36.67
C LEU A 82 -5.10 -12.22 -37.17
N SER A 83 -4.12 -12.60 -36.33
CA SER A 83 -2.75 -12.84 -36.81
C SER A 83 -2.68 -14.02 -37.78
N CYS A 84 -3.54 -15.02 -37.59
CA CYS A 84 -3.62 -16.20 -38.45
C CYS A 84 -4.82 -16.14 -39.42
N HIS A 85 -5.96 -15.55 -39.01
CA HIS A 85 -7.15 -15.40 -39.87
C HIS A 85 -7.14 -14.09 -40.69
N ALA A 86 -6.09 -13.87 -41.49
CA ALA A 86 -5.88 -12.63 -42.26
C ALA A 86 -7.04 -12.28 -43.21
N GLY A 87 -7.74 -13.27 -43.76
CA GLY A 87 -8.94 -13.05 -44.58
C GLY A 87 -10.04 -12.28 -43.83
N ARG A 88 -10.30 -12.65 -42.56
CA ARG A 88 -11.30 -11.98 -41.70
C ARG A 88 -10.83 -10.63 -41.17
N ARG A 89 -9.52 -10.39 -41.14
CA ARG A 89 -8.95 -9.08 -40.76
C ARG A 89 -9.39 -7.98 -41.72
N ARG A 90 -9.60 -8.29 -43.01
CA ARG A 90 -10.07 -7.31 -44.02
C ARG A 90 -11.51 -6.86 -43.78
N GLU A 91 -12.36 -7.74 -43.27
CA GLU A 91 -13.77 -7.44 -42.93
C GLU A 91 -13.93 -6.41 -41.80
N LEU A 92 -12.90 -6.22 -40.94
CA LEU A 92 -12.90 -5.16 -39.93
C LEU A 92 -12.89 -3.75 -40.54
N ASN A 93 -12.52 -3.61 -41.82
CA ASN A 93 -12.50 -2.32 -42.51
C ASN A 93 -13.85 -1.99 -43.16
N PHE A 94 -14.81 -2.91 -43.19
CA PHE A 94 -16.12 -2.65 -43.79
C PHE A 94 -16.95 -1.70 -42.91
N PRO A 95 -17.75 -0.80 -43.49
CA PRO A 95 -18.48 0.25 -42.75
C PRO A 95 -19.52 -0.32 -41.77
N TYR A 96 -20.17 -1.43 -42.12
CA TYR A 96 -21.20 -2.04 -41.28
C TYR A 96 -20.68 -3.36 -40.73
N ARG A 97 -20.50 -3.42 -39.41
CA ARG A 97 -19.94 -4.58 -38.71
C ARG A 97 -20.89 -5.07 -37.65
N HIS A 98 -21.05 -6.38 -37.58
CA HIS A 98 -21.79 -7.04 -36.52
C HIS A 98 -21.07 -6.79 -35.19
N GLN A 99 -21.79 -6.23 -34.21
CA GLN A 99 -21.18 -5.71 -33.00
C GLN A 99 -20.31 -6.74 -32.22
N PRO A 100 -20.68 -8.02 -32.07
CA PRO A 100 -19.82 -9.01 -31.42
C PRO A 100 -18.49 -9.23 -32.14
N PHE A 101 -18.50 -9.19 -33.47
CA PHE A 101 -17.31 -9.31 -34.32
C PHE A 101 -16.43 -8.06 -34.19
N ALA A 102 -17.02 -6.87 -34.30
CA ALA A 102 -16.30 -5.59 -34.11
C ALA A 102 -15.67 -5.45 -32.72
N ALA A 103 -16.31 -6.02 -31.68
CA ALA A 103 -15.82 -6.05 -30.31
C ALA A 103 -14.80 -7.18 -30.04
N GLY A 104 -14.47 -7.99 -31.04
CA GLY A 104 -13.50 -9.10 -30.92
C GLY A 104 -13.94 -10.26 -30.04
N LYS A 105 -15.25 -10.45 -29.87
CA LYS A 105 -15.84 -11.51 -29.03
C LYS A 105 -16.05 -12.80 -29.81
N CYS A 106 -15.01 -13.27 -30.51
CA CYS A 106 -15.08 -14.41 -31.44
C CYS A 106 -15.56 -15.70 -30.75
N THR A 107 -15.17 -15.90 -29.49
CA THR A 107 -15.50 -17.09 -28.68
C THR A 107 -16.96 -17.17 -28.24
N ARG A 108 -17.78 -16.15 -28.50
CA ARG A 108 -19.24 -16.24 -28.30
C ARG A 108 -19.89 -17.15 -29.33
N CYS A 109 -19.31 -17.23 -30.52
CA CYS A 109 -19.86 -17.98 -31.64
C CYS A 109 -19.00 -19.20 -32.01
N HIS A 110 -17.68 -19.10 -31.80
CA HIS A 110 -16.73 -20.17 -32.12
C HIS A 110 -16.15 -20.85 -30.85
N PHE A 111 -15.85 -22.14 -30.95
CA PHE A 111 -14.85 -22.82 -30.14
C PHE A 111 -13.44 -22.52 -30.66
N VAL A 112 -12.42 -22.73 -29.84
CA VAL A 112 -11.03 -22.28 -30.12
C VAL A 112 -10.00 -23.41 -30.16
N HIS A 113 -10.36 -24.60 -29.70
CA HIS A 113 -9.47 -25.78 -29.69
C HIS A 113 -10.04 -26.87 -30.58
N ASN A 114 -11.24 -27.32 -30.28
CA ASN A 114 -12.02 -28.25 -31.08
C ASN A 114 -13.52 -27.99 -30.88
N GLY A 115 -14.36 -28.56 -31.75
CA GLY A 115 -15.81 -28.42 -31.63
C GLY A 115 -16.58 -29.46 -32.45
N PRO A 116 -17.88 -29.63 -32.17
CA PRO A 116 -18.72 -30.63 -32.80
C PRO A 116 -19.19 -30.24 -34.22
N LEU A 117 -19.01 -28.98 -34.63
CA LEU A 117 -19.50 -28.45 -35.90
C LEU A 117 -18.35 -27.91 -36.77
N PRO A 118 -18.49 -27.95 -38.12
CA PRO A 118 -17.57 -27.29 -39.03
C PRO A 118 -17.38 -25.81 -38.68
N PHE A 119 -16.19 -25.27 -38.98
CA PHE A 119 -15.77 -23.91 -38.61
C PHE A 119 -15.82 -23.62 -37.10
N LEU A 120 -15.84 -24.67 -36.27
CA LEU A 120 -15.86 -24.60 -34.81
C LEU A 120 -17.06 -23.83 -34.26
N LEU A 121 -18.21 -23.85 -34.96
CA LEU A 121 -19.40 -23.12 -34.50
C LEU A 121 -20.00 -23.76 -33.23
N LYS A 122 -20.55 -22.92 -32.35
CA LYS A 122 -21.22 -23.39 -31.12
C LYS A 122 -22.63 -23.94 -31.35
N LYS A 123 -23.31 -23.48 -32.40
CA LYS A 123 -24.66 -23.90 -32.81
C LYS A 123 -24.76 -23.87 -34.33
N LYS A 124 -25.65 -24.69 -34.89
CA LYS A 124 -25.90 -24.79 -36.34
C LYS A 124 -26.84 -23.68 -36.82
N GLY A 125 -26.49 -23.04 -37.94
CA GLY A 125 -27.36 -22.10 -38.66
C GLY A 125 -27.92 -20.96 -37.79
N ASP A 126 -29.20 -20.65 -37.96
CA ASP A 126 -29.88 -19.52 -37.32
C ASP A 126 -30.00 -19.64 -35.79
N ALA A 127 -29.95 -20.85 -35.25
CA ALA A 127 -29.97 -21.08 -33.81
C ALA A 127 -28.78 -20.40 -33.09
N LEU A 128 -27.68 -20.16 -33.81
CA LEU A 128 -26.56 -19.36 -33.33
C LEU A 128 -26.95 -17.89 -33.14
N CYS A 129 -27.65 -17.32 -34.11
CA CYS A 129 -28.11 -15.93 -34.10
C CYS A 129 -29.15 -15.69 -32.99
N PHE A 130 -30.10 -16.62 -32.83
CA PHE A 130 -31.14 -16.55 -31.78
C PHE A 130 -30.61 -16.76 -30.36
N SER A 131 -29.31 -17.06 -30.20
CA SER A 131 -28.67 -16.99 -28.88
C SER A 131 -28.48 -15.54 -28.40
N CYS A 132 -28.71 -14.55 -29.27
CA CYS A 132 -28.66 -13.12 -28.95
C CYS A 132 -29.85 -12.31 -29.49
N HIS A 133 -30.48 -12.74 -30.59
CA HIS A 133 -31.62 -12.08 -31.20
C HIS A 133 -32.95 -12.71 -30.75
N ASP A 134 -33.96 -11.89 -30.45
CA ASP A 134 -35.27 -12.39 -30.04
C ASP A 134 -36.00 -13.02 -31.23
N ARG A 135 -36.22 -14.33 -31.13
CA ARG A 135 -36.87 -15.14 -32.15
C ARG A 135 -38.30 -14.65 -32.49
N LYS A 136 -39.02 -14.08 -31.51
CA LYS A 136 -40.41 -13.63 -31.70
C LYS A 136 -40.56 -12.52 -32.73
N LEU A 137 -39.50 -11.75 -33.00
CA LEU A 137 -39.51 -10.67 -33.99
C LEU A 137 -39.45 -11.17 -35.44
N PHE A 138 -39.14 -12.47 -35.63
CA PHE A 138 -38.93 -13.11 -36.92
C PHE A 138 -40.02 -14.16 -37.24
N GLU A 139 -40.92 -14.41 -36.27
CA GLU A 139 -42.00 -15.40 -36.33
C GLU A 139 -43.36 -14.73 -36.09
N GLN A 140 -43.60 -13.58 -36.73
CA GLN A 140 -44.91 -12.92 -36.70
C GLN A 140 -45.91 -13.60 -37.65
N ALA A 141 -47.17 -13.13 -37.67
CA ALA A 141 -48.26 -13.79 -38.39
C ALA A 141 -47.97 -14.08 -39.87
N ASN A 142 -47.33 -13.14 -40.57
CA ASN A 142 -46.87 -13.32 -41.95
C ASN A 142 -45.34 -13.37 -41.96
N ILE A 143 -44.76 -14.50 -42.36
CA ILE A 143 -43.31 -14.73 -42.43
C ILE A 143 -42.86 -14.67 -43.89
N HIS A 144 -41.79 -13.92 -44.17
CA HIS A 144 -41.23 -13.85 -45.52
C HIS A 144 -40.55 -15.17 -45.90
N GLU A 145 -40.94 -15.78 -47.03
CA GLU A 145 -40.42 -17.10 -47.46
C GLU A 145 -38.89 -17.26 -47.45
N PRO A 146 -38.09 -16.30 -47.94
CA PRO A 146 -36.62 -16.36 -47.83
C PRO A 146 -36.10 -16.53 -46.40
N LEU A 147 -36.81 -16.04 -45.38
CA LEU A 147 -36.41 -16.19 -43.99
C LEU A 147 -36.47 -17.65 -43.53
N LYS A 148 -37.39 -18.45 -44.07
CA LYS A 148 -37.49 -19.90 -43.79
C LYS A 148 -36.27 -20.68 -44.30
N LYS A 149 -35.59 -20.15 -45.32
CA LYS A 149 -34.34 -20.70 -45.89
C LYS A 149 -33.08 -20.26 -45.10
N GLY A 150 -33.25 -19.36 -44.14
CA GLY A 150 -32.26 -18.97 -43.14
C GLY A 150 -31.74 -17.53 -43.26
N CYS A 151 -31.17 -17.01 -42.17
CA CYS A 151 -30.74 -15.60 -42.06
C CYS A 151 -29.65 -15.25 -43.08
N PHE A 152 -28.82 -16.21 -43.45
CA PHE A 152 -27.72 -16.04 -44.39
C PHE A 152 -28.15 -15.97 -45.84
N VAL A 153 -29.44 -16.08 -46.16
CA VAL A 153 -29.94 -15.78 -47.51
C VAL A 153 -29.68 -14.32 -47.85
N CYS A 154 -29.98 -13.42 -46.90
CA CYS A 154 -29.90 -11.98 -47.07
C CYS A 154 -28.71 -11.34 -46.32
N HIS A 155 -28.28 -11.90 -45.19
CA HIS A 155 -27.29 -11.28 -44.30
C HIS A 155 -25.90 -11.93 -44.31
N LEU A 156 -24.88 -11.14 -43.95
CA LEU A 156 -23.52 -11.58 -43.62
C LEU A 156 -23.30 -11.56 -42.10
N ALA A 157 -22.71 -12.62 -41.54
CA ALA A 157 -22.59 -12.83 -40.09
C ALA A 157 -21.67 -11.84 -39.35
N HIS A 158 -20.69 -11.28 -40.05
CA HIS A 158 -19.58 -10.53 -39.45
C HIS A 158 -19.56 -9.07 -39.86
N ALA A 159 -19.55 -8.79 -41.16
CA ALA A 159 -19.51 -7.44 -41.69
C ALA A 159 -20.04 -7.40 -43.14
N SER A 160 -20.50 -6.23 -43.56
CA SER A 160 -20.87 -5.94 -44.94
C SER A 160 -20.47 -4.51 -45.35
N LYS A 161 -20.33 -4.31 -46.66
CA LYS A 161 -20.25 -2.98 -47.28
C LYS A 161 -21.60 -2.26 -47.24
N ASP A 162 -22.70 -3.01 -47.16
CA ASP A 162 -24.06 -2.50 -47.15
C ASP A 162 -24.68 -2.44 -45.75
N ALA A 163 -25.61 -1.49 -45.56
CA ALA A 163 -26.28 -1.27 -44.29
C ALA A 163 -27.02 -2.54 -43.82
N HIS A 164 -27.19 -2.68 -42.50
CA HIS A 164 -27.88 -3.83 -41.90
C HIS A 164 -27.24 -5.21 -42.22
N LEU A 165 -25.96 -5.24 -42.60
CA LEU A 165 -25.22 -6.46 -42.92
C LEU A 165 -25.81 -7.23 -44.10
N LEU A 166 -26.47 -6.55 -45.03
CA LEU A 166 -27.02 -7.17 -46.24
C LEU A 166 -25.90 -7.60 -47.19
N LYS A 167 -26.15 -8.61 -48.04
CA LYS A 167 -25.18 -9.07 -49.05
C LYS A 167 -24.97 -8.06 -50.19
N SER A 168 -25.97 -7.23 -50.47
CA SER A 168 -25.97 -6.17 -51.50
C SER A 168 -26.96 -5.07 -51.10
N ASP A 169 -27.09 -4.02 -51.90
CA ASP A 169 -28.11 -2.98 -51.69
C ASP A 169 -29.55 -3.55 -51.80
N GLU A 170 -30.51 -2.83 -51.22
CA GLU A 170 -31.89 -3.26 -51.02
C GLU A 170 -32.64 -3.57 -52.32
N ILE A 171 -32.43 -2.77 -53.37
CA ILE A 171 -33.14 -2.97 -54.65
C ILE A 171 -32.57 -4.18 -55.38
N THR A 172 -31.24 -4.32 -55.42
CA THR A 172 -30.58 -5.47 -56.03
C THR A 172 -30.91 -6.77 -55.28
N LEU A 173 -30.89 -6.73 -53.94
CA LEU A 173 -31.15 -7.91 -53.11
C LEU A 173 -32.59 -8.40 -53.26
N CYS A 174 -33.57 -7.49 -53.16
CA CYS A 174 -34.97 -7.85 -53.31
C CYS A 174 -35.31 -8.17 -54.77
N GLY A 175 -34.76 -7.42 -55.73
CA GLY A 175 -34.96 -7.63 -57.17
C GLY A 175 -34.40 -8.95 -57.69
N GLY A 176 -33.41 -9.53 -57.00
CA GLY A 176 -32.93 -10.89 -57.28
C GLY A 176 -33.96 -12.00 -56.97
N CYS A 177 -35.05 -11.68 -56.27
CA CYS A 177 -36.14 -12.62 -55.99
C CYS A 177 -37.54 -12.10 -56.38
N HIS A 178 -37.72 -10.78 -56.52
CA HIS A 178 -38.99 -10.13 -56.81
C HIS A 178 -38.95 -9.38 -58.15
N SER A 179 -39.94 -9.61 -59.01
CA SER A 179 -40.07 -8.95 -60.31
C SER A 179 -40.67 -7.54 -60.17
N LEU A 180 -39.84 -6.55 -59.86
CA LEU A 180 -40.24 -5.17 -59.51
C LEU A 180 -40.91 -4.32 -60.62
N ARG A 181 -41.13 -4.89 -61.82
CA ARG A 181 -41.66 -4.17 -63.00
C ARG A 181 -42.90 -4.82 -63.64
N ASN A 182 -43.41 -5.91 -63.07
CA ASN A 182 -44.58 -6.59 -63.64
C ASN A 182 -45.91 -5.94 -63.20
N GLU A 183 -47.00 -6.22 -63.93
CA GLU A 183 -48.33 -5.67 -63.63
C GLU A 183 -48.88 -6.12 -62.27
N ALA A 184 -48.55 -7.34 -61.84
CA ALA A 184 -48.92 -7.83 -60.51
C ALA A 184 -48.33 -6.94 -59.38
N PHE A 185 -47.07 -6.52 -59.52
CA PHE A 185 -46.40 -5.62 -58.58
C PHE A 185 -47.06 -4.24 -58.60
N LYS A 186 -47.35 -3.69 -59.78
CA LYS A 186 -48.03 -2.38 -59.92
C LYS A 186 -49.42 -2.39 -59.29
N SER A 187 -50.22 -3.43 -59.56
CA SER A 187 -51.56 -3.60 -58.98
C SER A 187 -51.52 -3.74 -57.46
N ALA A 188 -50.59 -4.53 -56.92
CA ALA A 188 -50.39 -4.68 -55.47
C ALA A 188 -49.96 -3.37 -54.77
N HIS A 189 -49.42 -2.41 -55.50
CA HIS A 189 -49.00 -1.09 -54.99
C HIS A 189 -49.91 0.04 -55.49
N HIS A 190 -51.15 -0.26 -55.87
CA HIS A 190 -52.16 0.73 -56.30
C HIS A 190 -51.67 1.65 -57.44
N GLY A 191 -50.98 1.08 -58.43
CA GLY A 191 -50.44 1.79 -59.58
C GLY A 191 -49.25 2.71 -59.28
N GLN A 192 -48.69 2.67 -58.07
CA GLN A 192 -47.55 3.48 -57.68
C GLN A 192 -46.22 2.85 -58.13
N PRO A 193 -45.22 3.67 -58.54
CA PRO A 193 -43.90 3.18 -58.89
C PRO A 193 -43.18 2.59 -57.66
N PRO A 194 -42.26 1.63 -57.85
CA PRO A 194 -41.50 1.03 -56.75
C PRO A 194 -40.74 2.09 -55.95
N ALA A 195 -40.97 2.12 -54.64
CA ALA A 195 -40.23 3.00 -53.75
C ALA A 195 -38.74 2.61 -53.75
N ARG A 196 -37.83 3.60 -53.65
CA ARG A 196 -36.37 3.36 -53.54
C ARG A 196 -35.97 2.55 -52.29
N ARG A 197 -36.91 2.34 -51.34
CA ARG A 197 -36.73 1.59 -50.09
C ARG A 197 -38.00 0.81 -49.74
N CYS A 198 -38.06 -0.46 -50.09
CA CYS A 198 -39.15 -1.39 -49.79
C CYS A 198 -39.41 -1.49 -48.27
N THR A 199 -38.34 -1.49 -47.48
CA THR A 199 -38.34 -1.52 -46.01
C THR A 199 -38.87 -0.26 -45.35
N SER A 200 -39.25 0.78 -46.12
CA SER A 200 -39.94 1.96 -45.57
C SER A 200 -41.36 1.61 -45.12
N CYS A 201 -42.04 0.74 -45.88
CA CYS A 201 -43.42 0.33 -45.65
C CYS A 201 -43.57 -1.14 -45.24
N HIS A 202 -42.66 -2.01 -45.70
CA HIS A 202 -42.69 -3.44 -45.39
C HIS A 202 -41.65 -3.83 -44.33
N ASN A 203 -41.92 -4.92 -43.63
CA ASN A 203 -40.93 -5.64 -42.83
C ASN A 203 -40.44 -6.86 -43.63
N PRO A 204 -39.17 -6.90 -44.06
CA PRO A 204 -38.68 -7.96 -44.93
C PRO A 204 -38.46 -9.30 -44.21
N HIS A 205 -38.74 -9.40 -42.91
CA HIS A 205 -38.58 -10.63 -42.15
C HIS A 205 -39.94 -11.28 -41.87
N SER A 206 -40.76 -10.57 -41.09
CA SER A 206 -42.10 -10.98 -40.74
C SER A 206 -42.89 -9.76 -40.28
N ALA A 207 -44.20 -9.73 -40.51
CA ALA A 207 -45.07 -8.63 -40.09
C ALA A 207 -46.47 -9.15 -39.68
N PRO A 208 -47.18 -8.46 -38.78
CA PRO A 208 -48.58 -8.77 -38.51
C PRO A 208 -49.51 -8.31 -39.65
N GLY A 209 -49.12 -7.29 -40.41
CA GLY A 209 -49.89 -6.80 -41.56
C GLY A 209 -49.81 -7.76 -42.74
N LYS A 210 -50.92 -7.85 -43.50
CA LYS A 210 -50.96 -8.55 -44.79
C LYS A 210 -49.86 -8.00 -45.72
N ASP A 211 -49.32 -8.86 -46.57
CA ASP A 211 -48.26 -8.51 -47.54
C ASP A 211 -47.01 -7.90 -46.88
N LEU A 212 -46.73 -8.31 -45.64
CA LEU A 212 -45.60 -7.86 -44.81
C LEU A 212 -45.62 -6.35 -44.49
N LEU A 213 -46.78 -5.70 -44.52
CA LEU A 213 -46.90 -4.32 -44.05
C LEU A 213 -46.57 -4.20 -42.56
N LYS A 214 -45.81 -3.15 -42.21
CA LYS A 214 -45.40 -2.87 -40.82
C LYS A 214 -46.61 -2.73 -39.88
N THR A 215 -46.36 -2.96 -38.60
CA THR A 215 -47.39 -3.06 -37.55
C THR A 215 -48.36 -1.86 -37.47
N TYR A 216 -47.85 -0.63 -37.66
CA TYR A 216 -48.67 0.58 -37.67
C TYR A 216 -48.59 1.22 -39.05
N SER A 217 -49.64 1.08 -39.85
CA SER A 217 -49.81 1.80 -41.11
C SER A 217 -50.88 2.88 -40.97
N HIS A 218 -50.69 3.99 -41.69
CA HIS A 218 -51.65 5.08 -41.75
C HIS A 218 -52.82 4.66 -42.66
N GLU A 219 -54.05 4.87 -42.21
CA GLU A 219 -55.25 4.27 -42.83
C GLU A 219 -55.42 4.59 -44.34
N PRO A 220 -55.28 5.85 -44.80
CA PRO A 220 -55.23 6.18 -46.22
C PRO A 220 -54.22 5.41 -47.07
N MET A 221 -53.09 5.00 -46.51
CA MET A 221 -52.09 4.19 -47.23
C MET A 221 -52.51 2.72 -47.27
N ARG A 222 -53.07 2.19 -46.18
CA ARG A 222 -53.56 0.81 -46.09
C ARG A 222 -54.71 0.52 -47.05
N THR A 223 -55.52 1.53 -47.34
CA THR A 223 -56.76 1.43 -48.14
C THR A 223 -56.60 1.97 -49.57
N GLY A 224 -55.40 2.41 -49.96
CA GLY A 224 -55.16 2.93 -51.32
C GLY A 224 -55.71 4.34 -51.60
N HIS A 225 -56.19 5.07 -50.59
CA HIS A 225 -56.67 6.46 -50.70
C HIS A 225 -55.53 7.48 -50.77
N CYS A 226 -54.57 7.26 -51.68
CA CYS A 226 -53.37 8.07 -51.85
C CYS A 226 -53.69 9.53 -52.23
N ALA A 227 -54.78 9.75 -52.98
CA ALA A 227 -55.22 11.06 -53.48
C ALA A 227 -55.59 12.07 -52.38
N ALA A 228 -55.85 11.60 -51.16
CA ALA A 228 -56.11 12.45 -50.00
C ALA A 228 -54.89 13.33 -49.63
N CYS A 229 -53.68 12.84 -49.91
CA CYS A 229 -52.43 13.48 -49.53
C CYS A 229 -51.52 13.80 -50.73
N HIS A 230 -51.58 12.98 -51.77
CA HIS A 230 -50.75 13.07 -52.96
C HIS A 230 -51.54 13.50 -54.19
N LEU A 231 -50.86 14.14 -55.13
CA LEU A 231 -51.34 14.32 -56.49
C LEU A 231 -51.10 13.04 -57.32
N PRO A 232 -51.85 12.80 -58.41
CA PRO A 232 -51.59 11.70 -59.33
C PRO A 232 -50.12 11.68 -59.79
N ALA A 233 -49.54 10.49 -59.91
CA ALA A 233 -48.15 10.34 -60.32
C ALA A 233 -47.97 10.72 -61.79
N VAL A 234 -47.06 11.67 -62.08
CA VAL A 234 -46.71 12.08 -63.46
C VAL A 234 -45.23 11.73 -63.68
N GLY A 235 -44.93 10.94 -64.72
CA GLY A 235 -43.56 10.51 -65.03
C GLY A 235 -42.87 9.70 -63.91
N GLY A 236 -43.64 8.97 -63.09
CA GLY A 236 -43.10 8.17 -61.97
C GLY A 236 -42.76 8.98 -60.71
N GLN A 237 -43.12 10.26 -60.63
CA GLN A 237 -42.94 11.08 -59.43
C GLN A 237 -44.27 11.40 -58.75
N VAL A 238 -44.33 11.19 -57.43
CA VAL A 238 -45.50 11.46 -56.59
C VAL A 238 -45.24 12.77 -55.81
N LYS A 239 -46.12 13.77 -55.95
CA LYS A 239 -46.03 15.07 -55.26
C LYS A 239 -47.12 15.21 -54.20
N LEU A 240 -46.82 15.93 -53.10
CA LEU A 240 -47.81 16.24 -52.06
C LEU A 240 -48.75 17.37 -52.51
N ARG A 241 -50.01 17.32 -52.07
CA ARG A 241 -51.02 18.37 -52.32
C ARG A 241 -50.69 19.72 -51.67
N GLN A 242 -49.92 19.69 -50.57
CA GLN A 242 -49.45 20.88 -49.86
C GLN A 242 -48.24 20.51 -48.99
N ASN A 243 -47.69 21.49 -48.25
CA ASN A 243 -46.61 21.22 -47.29
C ASN A 243 -47.00 20.10 -46.31
N GLY A 244 -46.13 19.09 -46.19
CA GLY A 244 -46.43 17.87 -45.43
C GLY A 244 -46.83 18.11 -43.98
N ASN A 245 -46.27 19.13 -43.30
CA ASN A 245 -46.67 19.42 -41.93
C ASN A 245 -48.05 20.11 -41.85
N LYS A 246 -48.35 21.04 -42.76
CA LYS A 246 -49.67 21.69 -42.85
C LYS A 246 -50.77 20.67 -43.18
N LEU A 247 -50.46 19.72 -44.07
CA LEU A 247 -51.35 18.62 -44.42
C LEU A 247 -51.74 17.78 -43.19
N CYS A 248 -50.80 17.49 -42.29
CA CYS A 248 -51.09 16.78 -41.06
C CYS A 248 -52.10 17.55 -40.18
N LEU A 249 -51.97 18.87 -40.09
CA LEU A 249 -52.78 19.72 -39.20
C LEU A 249 -54.23 19.88 -39.65
N ASN A 250 -54.54 19.61 -40.93
CA ASN A 250 -55.92 19.59 -41.43
C ASN A 250 -56.76 18.52 -40.73
N CYS A 251 -56.14 17.42 -40.30
CA CYS A 251 -56.80 16.34 -39.56
C CYS A 251 -56.36 16.26 -38.09
N HIS A 252 -55.13 16.68 -37.76
CA HIS A 252 -54.55 16.62 -36.40
C HIS A 252 -54.43 18.00 -35.73
N LYS A 253 -55.55 18.51 -35.20
CA LYS A 253 -55.60 19.82 -34.50
C LYS A 253 -54.66 19.86 -33.28
N LEU A 254 -53.84 20.92 -33.16
CA LEU A 254 -52.90 21.11 -32.05
C LEU A 254 -53.62 21.55 -30.77
N LYS A 255 -53.10 21.13 -29.60
CA LYS A 255 -53.61 21.56 -28.29
C LYS A 255 -52.96 22.89 -27.87
N ALA A 256 -53.66 23.70 -27.06
CA ALA A 256 -53.17 24.98 -26.55
C ALA A 256 -51.80 24.88 -25.87
N ARG A 257 -50.94 25.90 -26.07
CA ARG A 257 -49.60 25.99 -25.49
C ARG A 257 -49.66 25.91 -23.96
N GLN A 258 -48.71 25.17 -23.36
CA GLN A 258 -48.60 25.00 -21.91
C GLN A 258 -47.29 25.64 -21.39
N LYS A 259 -46.99 25.50 -20.09
CA LYS A 259 -45.78 26.05 -19.44
C LYS A 259 -44.47 25.63 -20.11
N SER A 260 -44.41 24.42 -20.64
CA SER A 260 -43.27 23.90 -21.41
C SER A 260 -43.79 23.33 -22.72
N ASN A 261 -43.24 23.77 -23.86
CA ASN A 261 -43.60 23.26 -25.17
C ASN A 261 -42.35 22.76 -25.90
N HIS A 262 -42.45 21.60 -26.53
CA HIS A 262 -41.39 21.01 -27.33
C HIS A 262 -41.28 21.81 -28.64
N GLN A 263 -40.06 22.21 -28.98
CA GLN A 263 -39.84 23.20 -30.02
C GLN A 263 -40.22 22.70 -31.43
N PRO A 264 -39.90 21.47 -31.87
CA PRO A 264 -40.42 20.90 -33.12
C PRO A 264 -41.95 20.92 -33.21
N TYR A 265 -42.64 20.56 -32.12
CA TYR A 265 -44.10 20.62 -32.05
C TYR A 265 -44.63 22.06 -32.18
N SER A 266 -43.94 23.03 -31.59
CA SER A 266 -44.34 24.45 -31.63
C SER A 266 -44.03 25.16 -32.95
N LYS A 267 -43.23 24.53 -33.81
CA LYS A 267 -42.82 25.02 -35.14
C LYS A 267 -43.43 24.18 -36.27
N ASP A 268 -44.46 23.40 -35.97
CA ASP A 268 -45.17 22.54 -36.91
C ASP A 268 -44.22 21.61 -37.68
N LYS A 269 -43.22 21.01 -37.04
CA LYS A 269 -42.28 20.07 -37.66
C LYS A 269 -42.63 18.61 -37.39
N CYS A 270 -43.86 18.23 -37.71
CA CYS A 270 -44.42 16.90 -37.44
C CYS A 270 -43.59 15.77 -38.08
N LEU A 271 -43.16 15.98 -39.32
CA LEU A 271 -42.40 15.00 -40.10
C LEU A 271 -40.97 14.80 -39.59
N ASP A 272 -40.43 15.61 -38.67
CA ASP A 272 -39.11 15.33 -38.08
C ASP A 272 -39.17 14.08 -37.19
N CYS A 273 -40.34 13.76 -36.67
CA CYS A 273 -40.56 12.67 -35.71
C CYS A 273 -41.48 11.56 -36.21
N HIS A 274 -42.45 11.89 -37.07
CA HIS A 274 -43.45 10.94 -37.55
C HIS A 274 -43.16 10.43 -38.97
N ALA A 275 -43.42 9.14 -39.20
CA ALA A 275 -43.41 8.46 -40.49
C ALA A 275 -44.87 8.38 -40.99
N PRO A 276 -45.28 9.23 -41.96
CA PRO A 276 -46.69 9.44 -42.27
C PRO A 276 -47.38 8.24 -42.96
N HIS A 277 -46.63 7.23 -43.41
CA HIS A 277 -47.19 6.07 -44.12
C HIS A 277 -47.22 4.81 -43.26
N ALA A 278 -46.08 4.39 -42.72
CA ALA A 278 -46.01 3.20 -41.88
C ALA A 278 -44.80 3.23 -40.93
N SER A 279 -44.93 2.55 -39.79
CA SER A 279 -43.90 2.36 -38.79
C SER A 279 -44.12 1.09 -37.97
N GLU A 280 -43.03 0.56 -37.41
CA GLU A 280 -43.10 -0.48 -36.38
C GLU A 280 -43.32 0.09 -34.97
N ILE A 281 -43.39 1.42 -34.85
CA ILE A 281 -43.47 2.13 -33.58
C ILE A 281 -44.83 2.84 -33.48
N LYS A 282 -45.53 2.61 -32.36
CA LYS A 282 -46.83 3.21 -32.05
C LYS A 282 -46.81 4.73 -32.26
N ALA A 283 -47.94 5.27 -32.72
CA ALA A 283 -48.10 6.68 -33.12
C ALA A 283 -47.24 7.08 -34.33
N LEU A 284 -46.89 6.10 -35.19
CA LEU A 284 -46.19 6.33 -36.46
C LEU A 284 -44.87 7.09 -36.26
N LEU A 285 -44.08 6.75 -35.25
CA LEU A 285 -42.77 7.39 -35.07
C LEU A 285 -41.75 6.84 -36.06
N LYS A 286 -40.87 7.70 -36.62
CA LYS A 286 -39.82 7.27 -37.57
C LYS A 286 -38.85 6.23 -37.01
N SER A 287 -38.65 6.25 -35.69
CA SER A 287 -37.83 5.29 -34.97
C SER A 287 -38.26 5.21 -33.51
N ALA A 288 -37.73 4.26 -32.76
CA ALA A 288 -38.03 4.11 -31.34
C ALA A 288 -37.72 5.42 -30.58
N PRO A 289 -38.50 5.79 -29.54
CA PRO A 289 -38.37 7.08 -28.84
C PRO A 289 -36.94 7.42 -28.39
N ARG A 290 -36.13 6.41 -28.02
CA ARG A 290 -34.70 6.57 -27.69
C ARG A 290 -33.92 7.18 -28.85
N THR A 291 -33.94 6.51 -30.00
CA THR A 291 -33.21 6.91 -31.20
C THR A 291 -33.72 8.23 -31.73
N LEU A 292 -35.05 8.39 -31.73
CA LEU A 292 -35.69 9.59 -32.22
C LEU A 292 -35.32 10.81 -31.38
N CYS A 293 -35.52 10.75 -30.06
CA CYS A 293 -35.18 11.88 -29.20
C CYS A 293 -33.68 12.22 -29.26
N PHE A 294 -32.80 11.21 -29.24
CA PHE A 294 -31.35 11.43 -29.27
C PHE A 294 -30.78 11.88 -30.61
N SER A 295 -31.57 11.84 -31.70
CA SER A 295 -31.18 12.48 -32.96
C SER A 295 -30.99 14.00 -32.81
N CYS A 296 -31.73 14.62 -31.88
CA CYS A 296 -31.65 16.05 -31.58
C CYS A 296 -31.08 16.31 -30.17
N HIS A 297 -31.49 15.50 -29.17
CA HIS A 297 -31.07 15.63 -27.78
C HIS A 297 -29.80 14.82 -27.54
N LYS A 298 -28.65 15.34 -28.01
CA LYS A 298 -27.35 14.68 -27.80
C LYS A 298 -27.11 14.49 -26.29
N SER A 299 -27.11 13.24 -25.84
CA SER A 299 -26.74 12.90 -24.47
C SER A 299 -25.30 12.42 -24.45
N SER A 300 -24.45 13.08 -23.67
CA SER A 300 -23.17 12.52 -23.26
C SER A 300 -23.46 11.42 -22.24
N ALA A 301 -23.65 10.18 -22.70
CA ALA A 301 -23.89 9.05 -21.80
C ALA A 301 -22.76 9.01 -20.74
N ALA A 302 -23.10 9.38 -19.51
CA ALA A 302 -22.10 9.35 -18.44
C ALA A 302 -21.65 7.89 -18.26
N LYS A 303 -20.34 7.64 -18.23
CA LYS A 303 -19.78 6.30 -17.96
C LYS A 303 -20.04 5.93 -16.48
N GLY A 304 -21.28 5.59 -16.15
CA GLY A 304 -21.73 5.36 -14.78
C GLY A 304 -23.11 4.71 -14.70
N SER A 305 -23.97 5.20 -13.80
CA SER A 305 -25.32 4.66 -13.62
C SER A 305 -26.34 5.43 -14.43
N SER A 306 -27.33 4.70 -14.90
CA SER A 306 -28.40 5.22 -15.74
C SER A 306 -29.74 4.73 -15.22
N HIS A 307 -30.71 5.61 -15.15
CA HIS A 307 -32.05 5.29 -14.71
C HIS A 307 -32.70 4.36 -15.74
N PRO A 308 -33.32 3.22 -15.34
CA PRO A 308 -33.81 2.22 -16.30
C PRO A 308 -34.78 2.80 -17.35
N PRO A 309 -35.77 3.65 -17.00
CA PRO A 309 -36.60 4.34 -18.00
C PRO A 309 -35.81 5.13 -19.05
N TRP A 310 -34.70 5.77 -18.68
CA TRP A 310 -33.85 6.50 -19.62
C TRP A 310 -33.03 5.54 -20.50
N ARG A 311 -32.43 4.51 -19.89
CA ARG A 311 -31.62 3.50 -20.59
C ARG A 311 -32.44 2.71 -21.60
N GLU A 312 -33.67 2.39 -21.25
CA GLU A 312 -34.61 1.64 -22.08
C GLU A 312 -35.33 2.53 -23.10
N GLY A 313 -35.09 3.85 -23.10
CA GLY A 313 -35.73 4.75 -24.05
C GLY A 313 -37.20 5.05 -23.74
N LYS A 314 -37.67 4.76 -22.54
CA LYS A 314 -39.03 5.02 -22.05
C LYS A 314 -39.18 6.48 -21.60
N CYS A 315 -38.64 7.41 -22.38
CA CYS A 315 -38.61 8.84 -22.08
C CYS A 315 -40.01 9.40 -21.80
N LEU A 316 -41.00 8.91 -22.55
CA LEU A 316 -42.40 9.36 -22.48
C LEU A 316 -43.14 8.95 -21.19
N LYS A 317 -42.54 8.13 -20.33
CA LYS A 317 -43.10 7.85 -19.00
C LYS A 317 -42.98 9.04 -18.04
N CYS A 318 -41.95 9.86 -18.23
CA CYS A 318 -41.66 11.00 -17.37
C CYS A 318 -41.81 12.34 -18.11
N HIS A 319 -41.61 12.35 -19.43
CA HIS A 319 -41.74 13.53 -20.27
C HIS A 319 -42.96 13.43 -21.17
N ALA A 320 -43.63 14.55 -21.41
CA ALA A 320 -44.57 14.71 -22.50
C ALA A 320 -43.81 14.92 -23.81
N GLY A 321 -44.25 14.26 -24.90
CA GLY A 321 -43.62 14.39 -26.22
C GLY A 321 -43.88 15.73 -26.91
N HIS A 322 -44.90 16.48 -26.51
CA HIS A 322 -45.33 17.72 -27.15
C HIS A 322 -45.34 18.92 -26.19
N ASN A 323 -46.22 18.96 -25.20
CA ASN A 323 -46.29 20.06 -24.24
C ASN A 323 -46.65 19.57 -22.83
N SER A 324 -46.31 20.36 -21.81
CA SER A 324 -46.62 20.07 -20.41
C SER A 324 -46.80 21.33 -19.57
N ARG A 325 -47.58 21.20 -18.48
CA ARG A 325 -47.72 22.20 -17.41
C ARG A 325 -46.51 22.30 -16.48
N GLN A 326 -45.58 21.35 -16.55
CA GLN A 326 -44.33 21.37 -15.77
C GLN A 326 -43.13 21.75 -16.64
N ALA A 327 -42.10 22.30 -16.02
CA ALA A 327 -40.84 22.60 -16.70
C ALA A 327 -40.18 21.35 -17.29
N ALA A 328 -39.35 21.52 -18.32
CA ALA A 328 -38.65 20.43 -19.01
C ALA A 328 -39.58 19.31 -19.54
N LEU A 329 -40.81 19.67 -19.91
CA LEU A 329 -41.85 18.76 -20.39
C LEU A 329 -42.21 17.63 -19.42
N LEU A 330 -41.94 17.76 -18.12
CA LEU A 330 -42.25 16.68 -17.17
C LEU A 330 -43.76 16.45 -17.05
N THR A 331 -44.22 15.20 -16.91
CA THR A 331 -45.67 14.93 -16.78
C THR A 331 -46.23 15.32 -15.41
N ARG A 332 -45.39 15.36 -14.36
CA ARG A 332 -45.72 15.76 -12.97
C ARG A 332 -44.49 16.39 -12.31
N SER A 333 -44.61 16.92 -11.08
CA SER A 333 -43.46 17.46 -10.34
C SER A 333 -42.40 16.37 -10.05
N PRO A 334 -41.10 16.71 -9.91
CA PRO A 334 -40.05 15.72 -9.67
C PRO A 334 -40.32 14.81 -8.45
N ALA A 335 -40.77 15.36 -7.32
CA ALA A 335 -41.10 14.59 -6.12
C ALA A 335 -42.26 13.61 -6.37
N GLN A 336 -43.31 14.03 -7.09
CA GLN A 336 -44.45 13.16 -7.42
C GLN A 336 -44.05 12.04 -8.41
N LEU A 337 -43.24 12.35 -9.42
CA LEU A 337 -42.71 11.34 -10.35
C LEU A 337 -41.86 10.30 -9.62
N CYS A 338 -40.91 10.75 -8.80
CA CYS A 338 -40.05 9.86 -8.02
C CYS A 338 -40.84 9.02 -7.01
N ARG A 339 -41.87 9.58 -6.37
CA ARG A 339 -42.73 8.85 -5.42
C ARG A 339 -43.63 7.82 -6.09
N GLY A 340 -44.20 8.15 -7.25
CA GLY A 340 -45.06 7.24 -8.00
C GLY A 340 -44.37 5.95 -8.42
N CYS A 341 -43.07 5.99 -8.69
CA CYS A 341 -42.28 4.80 -9.04
C CYS A 341 -41.48 4.19 -7.87
N HIS A 342 -41.31 4.92 -6.75
CA HIS A 342 -40.59 4.44 -5.57
C HIS A 342 -41.43 4.49 -4.28
N PRO A 343 -42.62 3.84 -4.24
CA PRO A 343 -43.48 3.86 -3.05
C PRO A 343 -42.75 3.28 -1.83
N GLY A 344 -43.01 3.85 -0.64
CA GLY A 344 -42.48 3.35 0.65
C GLY A 344 -41.04 3.74 1.02
N LYS A 345 -40.24 4.29 0.09
CA LYS A 345 -38.85 4.74 0.32
C LYS A 345 -38.71 6.08 1.06
N TYR A 346 -39.82 6.76 1.34
CA TYR A 346 -39.83 8.15 1.84
C TYR A 346 -40.37 8.32 3.26
N LYS A 347 -40.67 7.24 3.98
CA LYS A 347 -40.77 7.31 5.46
C LYS A 347 -39.33 7.45 5.96
N SER A 348 -38.79 8.67 5.95
CA SER A 348 -37.40 9.00 6.26
C SER A 348 -37.35 9.97 7.42
N SER A 349 -36.29 9.89 8.24
CA SER A 349 -35.98 10.90 9.26
C SER A 349 -34.95 11.93 8.75
N HIS A 350 -34.46 11.81 7.51
CA HIS A 350 -33.43 12.69 6.95
C HIS A 350 -34.04 13.84 6.14
N ALA A 351 -33.80 15.09 6.57
CA ALA A 351 -34.56 16.27 6.15
C ALA A 351 -34.66 16.50 4.62
N PRO A 352 -33.59 16.40 3.80
CA PRO A 352 -33.69 16.58 2.34
C PRO A 352 -34.62 15.56 1.66
N ALA A 353 -34.68 14.34 2.17
CA ALA A 353 -35.54 13.29 1.65
C ALA A 353 -37.01 13.51 2.02
N VAL A 354 -37.28 14.00 3.24
CA VAL A 354 -38.64 14.34 3.71
C VAL A 354 -39.24 15.48 2.89
N LYS A 355 -38.44 16.53 2.62
CA LYS A 355 -38.87 17.70 1.83
C LYS A 355 -39.06 17.42 0.34
N GLY A 356 -38.69 16.23 -0.15
CA GLY A 356 -38.83 15.87 -1.57
C GLY A 356 -37.77 16.50 -2.47
N GLU A 357 -36.65 16.94 -1.91
CA GLU A 357 -35.54 17.59 -2.61
C GLU A 357 -34.60 16.55 -3.26
N CYS A 358 -35.17 15.55 -3.93
CA CYS A 358 -34.45 14.40 -4.47
C CYS A 358 -33.31 14.80 -5.43
N LEU A 359 -33.51 15.91 -6.15
CA LEU A 359 -32.57 16.42 -7.14
C LEU A 359 -31.33 17.10 -6.52
N LEU A 360 -31.26 17.29 -5.20
CA LEU A 360 -30.01 17.76 -4.55
C LEU A 360 -28.89 16.71 -4.67
N CYS A 361 -29.27 15.43 -4.62
CA CYS A 361 -28.36 14.31 -4.63
C CYS A 361 -28.43 13.51 -5.93
N HIS A 362 -29.62 13.40 -6.56
CA HIS A 362 -29.83 12.53 -7.72
C HIS A 362 -29.89 13.27 -9.08
N ALA A 363 -29.34 12.65 -10.11
CA ALA A 363 -29.47 13.01 -11.52
C ALA A 363 -30.41 11.97 -12.20
N PRO A 364 -31.66 12.33 -12.52
CA PRO A 364 -32.73 11.35 -12.82
C PRO A 364 -32.58 10.61 -14.17
N HIS A 365 -31.61 10.98 -15.01
CA HIS A 365 -31.35 10.34 -16.30
C HIS A 365 -30.14 9.42 -16.21
N ASP A 366 -28.96 10.00 -16.18
CA ASP A 366 -27.70 9.33 -15.96
C ASP A 366 -26.80 10.15 -15.03
N ALA A 367 -25.84 9.45 -14.42
CA ALA A 367 -24.79 10.03 -13.61
C ALA A 367 -23.53 9.20 -13.77
N ALA A 368 -22.36 9.83 -13.61
CA ALA A 368 -21.10 9.11 -13.62
C ALA A 368 -20.96 8.12 -12.44
N ARG A 369 -21.81 8.25 -11.40
CA ARG A 369 -21.75 7.45 -10.17
C ARG A 369 -23.01 6.59 -10.03
N ASP A 370 -22.89 5.53 -9.22
CA ASP A 370 -23.99 4.63 -8.93
C ASP A 370 -25.15 5.31 -8.19
N ASN A 371 -26.34 4.67 -8.23
CA ASN A 371 -27.58 5.22 -7.68
C ASN A 371 -27.90 6.64 -8.17
N LEU A 372 -27.43 7.01 -9.36
CA LEU A 372 -27.68 8.30 -9.99
C LEU A 372 -27.17 9.49 -9.18
N LEU A 373 -26.09 9.34 -8.41
CA LEU A 373 -25.58 10.43 -7.59
C LEU A 373 -24.90 11.51 -8.43
N ARG A 374 -25.30 12.77 -8.23
CA ARG A 374 -24.74 13.96 -8.90
C ARG A 374 -23.25 14.13 -8.60
N ASN A 375 -22.83 13.84 -7.36
CA ASN A 375 -21.46 13.94 -6.89
C ASN A 375 -21.06 12.74 -6.04
N SER A 376 -19.80 12.65 -5.60
CA SER A 376 -19.38 11.62 -4.64
C SER A 376 -20.14 11.79 -3.33
N GLU A 377 -20.32 10.71 -2.57
CA GLU A 377 -21.06 10.80 -1.29
C GLU A 377 -20.36 11.76 -0.32
N THR A 378 -19.02 11.78 -0.30
CA THR A 378 -18.23 12.79 0.45
C THR A 378 -18.61 14.22 0.07
N ALA A 379 -18.71 14.53 -1.23
CA ALA A 379 -19.05 15.89 -1.68
C ALA A 379 -20.53 16.21 -1.49
N LEU A 380 -21.43 15.22 -1.61
CA LEU A 380 -22.86 15.42 -1.39
C LEU A 380 -23.16 15.63 0.10
N CYS A 381 -22.73 14.70 0.94
CA CYS A 381 -22.96 14.72 2.38
C CYS A 381 -22.15 15.82 3.05
N GLY A 382 -20.91 16.05 2.61
CA GLY A 382 -19.99 17.02 3.20
C GLY A 382 -20.42 18.48 3.13
N ARG A 383 -21.23 18.84 2.14
CA ARG A 383 -21.81 20.19 2.03
C ARG A 383 -22.74 20.51 3.20
N CYS A 384 -23.29 19.50 3.86
CA CYS A 384 -24.13 19.65 5.05
C CYS A 384 -23.46 19.10 6.32
N HIS A 385 -22.54 18.13 6.20
CA HIS A 385 -21.85 17.45 7.29
C HIS A 385 -20.35 17.77 7.34
N GLU A 386 -20.01 19.05 7.22
CA GLU A 386 -18.63 19.53 7.13
C GLU A 386 -17.77 19.13 8.34
N ARG A 387 -18.34 19.19 9.55
CA ARG A 387 -17.66 18.76 10.78
C ARG A 387 -17.24 17.29 10.72
N THR A 388 -18.09 16.43 10.17
CA THR A 388 -17.78 15.00 10.02
C THR A 388 -16.68 14.81 8.98
N LEU A 389 -16.65 15.60 7.90
CA LEU A 389 -15.55 15.50 6.93
C LEU A 389 -14.18 15.87 7.51
N ARG A 390 -14.12 16.82 8.45
CA ARG A 390 -12.88 17.16 9.17
C ARG A 390 -12.31 15.99 9.97
N GLU A 391 -13.15 15.02 10.35
CA GLU A 391 -12.64 13.78 10.96
C GLU A 391 -11.70 13.03 10.00
N GLY A 392 -11.83 13.19 8.67
CA GLY A 392 -10.93 12.58 7.67
C GLY A 392 -9.48 13.09 7.72
N GLU A 393 -9.20 14.17 8.44
CA GLU A 393 -7.85 14.73 8.60
C GLU A 393 -7.02 13.97 9.66
N ASN A 394 -7.67 13.10 10.43
CA ASN A 394 -7.01 12.27 11.43
C ASN A 394 -6.04 11.25 10.80
N LYS A 395 -4.97 10.93 11.53
CA LYS A 395 -3.88 10.03 11.06
C LYS A 395 -4.35 8.63 10.63
N PHE A 396 -5.34 8.06 11.31
CA PHE A 396 -5.90 6.75 11.00
C PHE A 396 -7.36 6.92 10.62
N VAL A 397 -7.65 6.83 9.34
CA VAL A 397 -9.01 6.96 8.80
C VAL A 397 -9.57 5.56 8.53
N HIS A 398 -10.79 5.32 8.96
CA HIS A 398 -11.51 4.08 8.69
C HIS A 398 -11.77 3.98 7.19
N ARG A 399 -11.40 2.86 6.56
CA ARG A 399 -11.35 2.75 5.10
C ARG A 399 -12.68 3.03 4.39
N PRO A 400 -13.85 2.53 4.83
CA PRO A 400 -15.15 2.91 4.23
C PRO A 400 -15.41 4.42 4.27
N PHE A 401 -14.92 5.11 5.30
CA PHE A 401 -15.02 6.56 5.43
C PHE A 401 -14.01 7.29 4.52
N ALA A 402 -12.75 6.82 4.49
CA ALA A 402 -11.69 7.36 3.62
C ALA A 402 -12.02 7.22 2.12
N ASP A 403 -12.62 6.10 1.75
CA ASP A 403 -13.07 5.82 0.38
C ASP A 403 -14.33 6.62 0.01
N GLY A 404 -14.90 7.36 0.96
CA GLY A 404 -16.06 8.21 0.74
C GLY A 404 -17.34 7.42 0.50
N VAL A 405 -17.47 6.23 1.08
CA VAL A 405 -18.62 5.33 0.93
C VAL A 405 -19.49 5.43 2.19
N CYS A 406 -20.09 6.60 2.39
CA CYS A 406 -20.90 6.93 3.56
C CYS A 406 -22.11 5.99 3.71
N ARG A 407 -22.78 5.67 2.60
CA ARG A 407 -23.96 4.80 2.60
C ARG A 407 -23.62 3.34 2.90
N GLY A 408 -22.35 2.96 2.98
CA GLY A 408 -21.94 1.62 3.41
C GLY A 408 -22.46 1.33 4.81
N CYS A 409 -22.36 2.33 5.69
CA CYS A 409 -22.79 2.27 7.08
C CYS A 409 -24.07 3.08 7.35
N HIS A 410 -24.27 4.17 6.61
CA HIS A 410 -25.44 5.02 6.75
C HIS A 410 -26.57 4.67 5.77
N ASP A 411 -27.80 4.93 6.20
CA ASP A 411 -28.99 4.91 5.36
C ASP A 411 -29.42 6.37 5.11
N PRO A 412 -29.05 6.96 3.95
CA PRO A 412 -29.34 8.37 3.63
C PRO A 412 -30.85 8.66 3.48
N HIS A 413 -31.69 7.62 3.41
CA HIS A 413 -33.15 7.71 3.39
C HIS A 413 -33.78 7.12 4.66
N GLY A 414 -32.98 6.77 5.66
CA GLY A 414 -33.35 5.84 6.73
C GLY A 414 -34.38 6.34 7.74
N ARG A 415 -34.88 5.37 8.53
CA ARG A 415 -35.94 5.49 9.55
C ARG A 415 -35.43 5.49 11.00
N SER A 416 -34.12 5.47 11.25
CA SER A 416 -33.53 5.26 12.58
C SER A 416 -32.79 6.48 13.12
N ARG A 417 -32.69 6.58 14.46
CA ARG A 417 -31.89 7.58 15.15
C ARG A 417 -30.42 7.42 14.75
N GLY A 418 -29.80 8.48 14.22
CA GLY A 418 -28.41 8.48 13.74
C GLY A 418 -28.18 7.95 12.32
N LEU A 419 -29.25 7.61 11.57
CA LEU A 419 -29.18 7.20 10.16
C LEU A 419 -28.21 6.03 9.89
N LEU A 420 -27.90 5.21 10.88
CA LEU A 420 -27.14 3.98 10.68
C LEU A 420 -28.07 2.91 10.13
N LYS A 421 -27.60 2.15 9.14
CA LYS A 421 -28.34 1.01 8.59
C LYS A 421 -28.77 0.08 9.73
N LYS A 422 -30.09 -0.18 9.85
CA LYS A 422 -30.64 -1.01 10.92
C LYS A 422 -30.02 -2.41 10.88
N SER A 423 -29.19 -2.71 11.88
CA SER A 423 -29.05 -4.07 12.38
C SER A 423 -30.33 -4.38 13.15
N LYS A 424 -31.12 -5.38 12.72
CA LYS A 424 -32.26 -5.88 13.51
C LYS A 424 -31.83 -6.64 14.78
N ALA A 425 -30.53 -6.65 15.12
CA ALA A 425 -29.95 -7.34 16.30
C ALA A 425 -29.03 -6.39 17.12
N PRO A 426 -28.81 -6.64 18.42
CA PRO A 426 -27.96 -5.79 19.26
C PRO A 426 -26.48 -5.77 18.86
N GLY A 427 -25.85 -4.58 19.02
CA GLY A 427 -24.41 -4.37 19.23
C GLY A 427 -23.40 -5.01 18.25
N GLY A 428 -23.05 -4.32 17.16
CA GLY A 428 -21.83 -4.65 16.40
C GLY A 428 -22.02 -5.47 15.11
N ASN A 429 -23.23 -5.94 14.81
CA ASN A 429 -23.52 -6.72 13.60
C ASN A 429 -23.21 -5.96 12.28
N LEU A 430 -23.34 -4.63 12.27
CA LEU A 430 -22.90 -3.79 11.13
C LEU A 430 -21.38 -3.86 10.91
N CYS A 431 -20.60 -3.94 11.99
CA CYS A 431 -19.15 -4.04 11.92
C CYS A 431 -18.73 -5.45 11.48
N GLN A 432 -19.40 -6.49 12.00
CA GLN A 432 -19.16 -7.90 11.67
C GLN A 432 -19.30 -8.20 10.16
N GLN A 433 -20.23 -7.55 9.46
CA GLN A 433 -20.41 -7.73 8.01
C GLN A 433 -19.12 -7.42 7.21
N CYS A 434 -18.29 -6.49 7.71
CA CYS A 434 -17.02 -6.13 7.09
C CYS A 434 -15.80 -6.69 7.84
N HIS A 435 -15.97 -7.05 9.12
CA HIS A 435 -14.93 -7.58 10.00
C HIS A 435 -15.21 -9.02 10.47
N PRO A 436 -15.63 -9.96 9.61
CA PRO A 436 -16.11 -11.26 10.07
C PRO A 436 -15.05 -12.06 10.84
N ARG A 437 -13.77 -11.86 10.50
CA ARG A 437 -12.64 -12.50 11.20
C ARG A 437 -12.46 -12.02 12.63
N GLN A 438 -12.76 -10.76 12.92
CA GLN A 438 -12.68 -10.21 14.27
C GLN A 438 -13.80 -10.75 15.17
N PHE A 439 -14.90 -11.21 14.57
CA PHE A 439 -16.07 -11.77 15.27
C PHE A 439 -16.19 -13.29 15.11
N ALA A 440 -15.23 -13.94 14.46
CA ALA A 440 -15.19 -15.40 14.37
C ALA A 440 -14.89 -15.92 15.78
N LYS A 441 -15.87 -16.63 16.38
CA LYS A 441 -15.78 -17.20 17.72
C LYS A 441 -14.55 -18.11 17.81
N GLY A 442 -13.44 -17.60 18.33
CA GLY A 442 -12.44 -18.45 18.95
C GLY A 442 -13.07 -18.93 20.25
N GLY A 443 -13.27 -20.24 20.41
CA GLY A 443 -13.97 -20.84 21.55
C GLY A 443 -13.29 -20.63 22.90
N GLY A 444 -13.25 -19.39 23.40
CA GLY A 444 -12.61 -18.99 24.65
C GLY A 444 -13.21 -17.71 25.25
N HIS A 445 -12.38 -16.95 25.97
CA HIS A 445 -12.80 -15.79 26.76
C HIS A 445 -12.95 -14.54 25.87
N GLU A 446 -14.15 -13.98 25.81
CA GLU A 446 -14.46 -12.76 25.07
C GLU A 446 -14.51 -11.55 26.02
N HIS A 447 -13.78 -10.48 25.67
CA HIS A 447 -13.75 -9.27 26.48
C HIS A 447 -15.17 -8.63 26.55
N ALA A 448 -15.69 -8.38 27.76
CA ALA A 448 -17.12 -8.09 27.98
C ALA A 448 -17.72 -6.93 27.14
N PRO A 449 -17.04 -5.78 26.93
CA PRO A 449 -17.52 -4.73 26.03
C PRO A 449 -17.62 -5.18 24.56
N PHE A 450 -16.75 -6.08 24.13
CA PHE A 450 -16.76 -6.65 22.79
C PHE A 450 -17.93 -7.64 22.62
N LYS A 451 -18.13 -8.56 23.58
CA LYS A 451 -19.28 -9.48 23.62
C LYS A 451 -20.63 -8.76 23.60
N LYS A 452 -20.73 -7.62 24.29
CA LYS A 452 -21.94 -6.77 24.30
C LYS A 452 -22.07 -5.87 23.08
N GLY A 453 -21.13 -5.92 22.12
CA GLY A 453 -21.21 -5.17 20.89
C GLY A 453 -21.00 -3.67 21.03
N LYS A 454 -20.41 -3.21 22.14
CA LYS A 454 -20.22 -1.79 22.45
C LYS A 454 -18.89 -1.28 21.88
N CYS A 455 -18.69 -1.48 20.58
CA CYS A 455 -17.42 -1.18 19.89
C CYS A 455 -17.02 0.31 20.03
N GLN A 456 -17.99 1.21 20.04
CA GLN A 456 -17.76 2.65 20.11
C GLN A 456 -17.29 3.15 21.47
N ILE A 457 -17.24 2.31 22.52
CA ILE A 457 -16.61 2.70 23.79
C ILE A 457 -15.11 2.88 23.56
N CYS A 458 -14.51 2.02 22.75
CA CYS A 458 -13.08 2.02 22.47
C CYS A 458 -12.75 2.60 21.10
N HIS A 459 -13.59 2.38 20.09
CA HIS A 459 -13.32 2.75 18.70
C HIS A 459 -14.07 4.00 18.24
N ALA A 460 -13.42 4.82 17.40
CA ALA A 460 -14.00 5.90 16.63
C ALA A 460 -14.26 5.40 15.19
N PRO A 461 -15.54 5.25 14.78
CA PRO A 461 -15.90 4.50 13.57
C PRO A 461 -15.56 5.21 12.25
N HIS A 462 -15.21 6.50 12.25
CA HIS A 462 -14.78 7.23 11.06
C HIS A 462 -13.27 7.38 10.99
N SER A 463 -12.65 7.84 12.07
CA SER A 463 -11.21 8.04 12.13
C SER A 463 -10.73 8.30 13.56
N SER A 464 -9.43 8.19 13.78
CA SER A 464 -8.76 8.59 15.01
C SER A 464 -7.30 8.95 14.76
N SER A 465 -6.70 9.75 15.65
CA SER A 465 -5.26 9.96 15.71
C SER A 465 -4.49 8.74 16.25
N HIS A 466 -5.19 7.71 16.76
CA HIS A 466 -4.62 6.50 17.38
C HIS A 466 -4.83 5.23 16.54
N LYS A 467 -3.82 4.36 16.52
CA LYS A 467 -3.80 3.12 15.72
C LYS A 467 -4.98 2.21 16.10
N GLY A 468 -5.60 1.58 15.12
CA GLY A 468 -6.76 0.71 15.33
C GLY A 468 -8.05 1.49 15.60
N LEU A 469 -8.09 2.77 15.20
CA LEU A 469 -9.25 3.65 15.38
C LEU A 469 -9.65 3.83 16.85
N LEU A 470 -8.71 3.77 17.79
CA LEU A 470 -9.04 3.92 19.21
C LEU A 470 -9.36 5.37 19.56
N LYS A 471 -10.32 5.62 20.44
CA LYS A 471 -10.68 7.00 20.86
C LYS A 471 -9.55 7.73 21.56
N SER A 472 -8.66 7.00 22.22
CA SER A 472 -7.43 7.53 22.83
C SER A 472 -6.31 6.48 22.76
N ALA A 473 -5.13 6.81 23.29
CA ALA A 473 -4.06 5.83 23.41
C ALA A 473 -4.51 4.61 24.22
N ALA A 474 -4.14 3.40 23.76
CA ALA A 474 -4.64 2.14 24.32
C ALA A 474 -4.41 2.01 25.84
N GLY A 475 -3.27 2.45 26.35
CA GLY A 475 -2.95 2.39 27.79
C GLY A 475 -3.98 3.15 28.66
N PRO A 476 -4.10 4.47 28.52
CA PRO A 476 -5.13 5.26 29.20
C PRO A 476 -6.56 4.74 28.97
N LEU A 477 -6.88 4.30 27.74
CA LEU A 477 -8.20 3.76 27.39
C LEU A 477 -8.55 2.48 28.16
N CYS A 478 -7.60 1.57 28.34
CA CYS A 478 -7.81 0.36 29.13
C CYS A 478 -7.88 0.70 30.63
N LEU A 479 -6.96 1.54 31.11
CA LEU A 479 -6.86 1.88 32.54
C LEU A 479 -8.03 2.73 33.06
N SER A 480 -8.81 3.38 32.19
CA SER A 480 -10.06 4.04 32.60
C SER A 480 -11.11 3.06 33.14
N CYS A 481 -10.99 1.77 32.80
CA CYS A 481 -11.86 0.70 33.29
C CYS A 481 -11.14 -0.28 34.23
N HIS A 482 -9.85 -0.56 33.98
CA HIS A 482 -9.06 -1.57 34.70
C HIS A 482 -8.36 -1.03 35.96
N LYS A 483 -9.14 -0.68 36.98
CA LYS A 483 -8.64 -0.03 38.23
C LYS A 483 -7.62 -0.86 39.02
N LYS A 484 -7.68 -2.21 38.95
CA LYS A 484 -6.68 -3.08 39.61
C LYS A 484 -5.29 -2.87 39.03
N GLN A 485 -5.18 -2.82 37.71
CA GLN A 485 -3.91 -2.61 37.00
C GLN A 485 -3.35 -1.20 37.24
N VAL A 486 -4.20 -0.20 37.50
CA VAL A 486 -3.74 1.12 37.93
C VAL A 486 -2.96 1.04 39.24
N ARG A 487 -3.40 0.22 40.20
CA ARG A 487 -2.68 0.00 41.47
C ARG A 487 -1.37 -0.77 41.27
N GLU A 488 -1.37 -1.79 40.41
CA GLU A 488 -0.15 -2.57 40.08
C GLU A 488 0.93 -1.70 39.41
N LEU A 489 0.54 -0.65 38.68
CA LEU A 489 1.45 0.30 38.04
C LEU A 489 2.20 1.18 39.04
N ALA A 490 1.69 1.32 40.27
CA ALA A 490 2.29 2.11 41.34
C ALA A 490 3.31 1.33 42.18
N LEU A 491 3.47 0.03 41.93
CA LEU A 491 4.44 -0.82 42.65
C LEU A 491 5.89 -0.44 42.27
N PRO A 492 6.86 -0.63 43.19
CA PRO A 492 8.25 -0.19 42.99
C PRO A 492 8.95 -0.90 41.83
N PHE A 493 8.60 -2.16 41.55
CA PHE A 493 9.12 -2.90 40.42
C PHE A 493 7.99 -3.21 39.44
N THR A 494 8.09 -2.69 38.21
CA THR A 494 7.11 -2.91 37.15
C THR A 494 7.76 -3.46 35.89
N HIS A 495 7.05 -4.36 35.21
CA HIS A 495 7.49 -4.92 33.94
C HIS A 495 7.48 -3.82 32.88
N GLN A 496 8.61 -3.60 32.19
CA GLN A 496 8.82 -2.44 31.31
C GLN A 496 7.71 -2.21 30.25
N PRO A 497 7.21 -3.24 29.53
CA PRO A 497 6.04 -3.09 28.67
C PRO A 497 4.79 -2.58 29.38
N PHE A 498 4.54 -3.05 30.61
CA PHE A 498 3.41 -2.64 31.44
C PHE A 498 3.59 -1.22 31.99
N ALA A 499 4.79 -0.87 32.48
CA ALA A 499 5.16 0.48 32.91
C ALA A 499 4.90 1.53 31.80
N ARG A 500 5.17 1.14 30.55
CA ARG A 500 4.90 1.95 29.35
C ARG A 500 3.45 1.88 28.86
N LYS A 501 2.56 1.24 29.61
CA LYS A 501 1.12 1.08 29.34
C LYS A 501 0.83 0.41 27.99
N LYS A 502 1.68 -0.52 27.56
CA LYS A 502 1.56 -1.27 26.29
C LYS A 502 0.76 -2.57 26.46
N CYS A 503 -0.48 -2.47 26.93
CA CYS A 503 -1.31 -3.63 27.28
C CYS A 503 -1.50 -4.61 26.11
N LEU A 504 -1.62 -4.08 24.88
CA LEU A 504 -1.84 -4.88 23.66
C LEU A 504 -0.61 -5.64 23.15
N SER A 505 0.54 -5.51 23.82
CA SER A 505 1.71 -6.36 23.54
C SER A 505 1.58 -7.76 24.14
N CYS A 506 0.68 -7.92 25.11
CA CYS A 506 0.44 -9.16 25.82
C CYS A 506 -1.02 -9.61 25.75
N HIS A 507 -1.96 -8.66 25.73
CA HIS A 507 -3.40 -8.93 25.72
C HIS A 507 -4.07 -8.70 24.37
N ALA A 508 -5.11 -9.49 24.09
CA ALA A 508 -6.05 -9.34 22.99
C ALA A 508 -7.29 -8.57 23.47
N ALA A 509 -7.45 -7.31 23.03
CA ALA A 509 -8.53 -6.43 23.48
C ALA A 509 -9.97 -6.87 23.15
N HIS A 510 -10.14 -7.82 22.23
CA HIS A 510 -11.43 -8.37 21.84
C HIS A 510 -11.71 -9.74 22.48
N GLY A 511 -10.73 -10.32 23.17
CA GLY A 511 -10.78 -11.68 23.70
C GLY A 511 -9.79 -12.60 23.00
N SER A 512 -9.53 -13.75 23.62
CA SER A 512 -8.66 -14.79 23.05
C SER A 512 -9.13 -16.19 23.43
N ALA A 513 -8.71 -17.19 22.66
CA ALA A 513 -8.93 -18.59 23.01
C ALA A 513 -8.18 -19.02 24.30
N ILE A 514 -7.33 -18.16 24.83
CA ILE A 514 -6.44 -18.41 25.96
C ILE A 514 -6.96 -17.61 27.17
N GLY A 515 -6.93 -18.18 28.37
CA GLY A 515 -7.40 -17.51 29.58
C GLY A 515 -6.71 -16.15 29.83
N GLN A 516 -7.43 -15.21 30.44
CA GLN A 516 -6.97 -13.83 30.73
C GLN A 516 -6.66 -12.98 29.48
N ASP A 517 -7.29 -13.31 28.35
CA ASP A 517 -7.20 -12.58 27.08
C ASP A 517 -5.75 -12.43 26.57
N LEU A 518 -4.90 -13.45 26.74
CA LEU A 518 -3.50 -13.38 26.31
C LEU A 518 -3.34 -13.68 24.82
N LEU A 519 -2.38 -13.01 24.17
CA LEU A 519 -2.07 -13.24 22.75
C LEU A 519 -1.49 -14.63 22.48
N LYS A 520 -0.84 -15.23 23.48
CA LYS A 520 -0.21 -16.57 23.45
C LYS A 520 -0.28 -17.18 24.85
N ALA A 521 -0.04 -18.49 24.95
CA ALA A 521 0.16 -19.14 26.23
C ALA A 521 1.27 -18.40 27.01
N ARG A 522 1.08 -18.22 28.32
CA ARG A 522 1.91 -17.34 29.17
C ARG A 522 3.41 -17.61 29.01
N GLN A 523 3.81 -18.89 29.02
CA GLN A 523 5.20 -19.30 28.81
C GLN A 523 5.74 -18.82 27.44
N SER A 524 5.08 -19.18 26.34
CA SER A 524 5.48 -18.78 24.99
C SER A 524 5.42 -17.26 24.78
N LEU A 525 4.50 -16.58 25.47
CA LEU A 525 4.38 -15.12 25.45
C LEU A 525 5.63 -14.48 26.05
N CYS A 526 6.04 -14.88 27.25
CA CYS A 526 7.23 -14.37 27.91
C CYS A 526 8.49 -14.66 27.08
N LEU A 527 8.68 -15.90 26.64
CA LEU A 527 9.87 -16.33 25.87
C LEU A 527 9.98 -15.66 24.50
N SER A 528 8.87 -15.18 23.92
CA SER A 528 8.91 -14.40 22.67
C SER A 528 9.70 -13.09 22.81
N CYS A 529 9.80 -12.55 24.03
CA CYS A 529 10.58 -11.37 24.36
C CYS A 529 11.87 -11.72 25.13
N HIS A 530 11.82 -12.70 26.03
CA HIS A 530 12.96 -13.18 26.83
C HIS A 530 13.79 -14.23 26.07
N LYS A 531 14.30 -13.84 24.91
CA LYS A 531 14.99 -14.74 23.97
C LYS A 531 16.25 -15.39 24.54
N GLU A 532 16.97 -14.72 25.44
CA GLU A 532 18.16 -15.31 26.09
C GLU A 532 17.79 -16.53 26.93
N ILE A 533 16.62 -16.52 27.60
CA ILE A 533 16.12 -17.67 28.36
C ILE A 533 15.68 -18.78 27.41
N ALA A 534 14.93 -18.42 26.35
CA ALA A 534 14.49 -19.37 25.33
C ALA A 534 15.66 -20.11 24.68
N ALA A 535 16.71 -19.38 24.28
CA ALA A 535 17.92 -19.95 23.70
C ALA A 535 18.69 -20.84 24.68
N GLY A 536 18.69 -20.49 25.98
CA GLY A 536 19.28 -21.32 27.02
C GLY A 536 18.58 -22.68 27.20
N TRP A 537 17.29 -22.75 26.87
CA TRP A 537 16.49 -23.98 26.98
C TRP A 537 16.61 -24.89 25.76
N GLU A 538 16.93 -24.35 24.57
CA GLU A 538 17.13 -25.16 23.35
C GLU A 538 18.31 -26.13 23.46
N HIS A 539 19.33 -25.76 24.24
CA HIS A 539 20.58 -26.53 24.38
C HIS A 539 20.83 -27.05 25.81
N GLY A 540 19.84 -26.93 26.70
CA GLY A 540 19.99 -27.19 28.12
C GLY A 540 18.78 -27.83 28.77
N LYS A 541 18.93 -28.31 30.01
CA LYS A 541 17.81 -28.72 30.86
C LYS A 541 17.21 -27.48 31.56
N PRO A 542 16.00 -27.05 31.20
CA PRO A 542 15.33 -25.98 31.91
C PRO A 542 14.91 -26.41 33.33
N HIS A 543 14.87 -25.44 34.25
CA HIS A 543 14.46 -25.71 35.63
C HIS A 543 12.95 -26.03 35.66
N PRO A 544 12.48 -27.17 36.23
CA PRO A 544 11.10 -27.64 36.03
C PRO A 544 9.97 -26.63 36.38
N PRO A 545 10.03 -25.86 37.48
CA PRO A 545 9.05 -24.82 37.74
C PRO A 545 8.99 -23.73 36.67
N ALA A 546 10.13 -23.37 36.07
CA ALA A 546 10.21 -22.36 35.02
C ALA A 546 9.54 -22.81 33.71
N ILE A 547 9.57 -24.12 33.42
CA ILE A 547 8.89 -24.70 32.25
C ILE A 547 7.37 -24.70 32.44
N LYS A 548 6.90 -24.93 33.67
CA LYS A 548 5.46 -25.08 33.91
C LYS A 548 4.73 -23.75 33.74
N ASP A 549 5.18 -22.71 34.45
CA ASP A 549 4.62 -21.37 34.34
C ASP A 549 5.57 -20.34 34.97
N CYS A 550 6.00 -19.33 34.20
CA CYS A 550 6.78 -18.21 34.73
C CYS A 550 6.08 -17.47 35.88
N GLY A 551 4.74 -17.51 35.90
CA GLY A 551 3.88 -16.94 36.93
C GLY A 551 4.00 -17.57 38.32
N ILE A 552 4.65 -18.73 38.43
CA ILE A 552 4.97 -19.37 39.72
C ILE A 552 5.95 -18.50 40.50
N CYS A 553 6.90 -17.89 39.81
CA CYS A 553 7.95 -17.07 40.43
C CYS A 553 7.78 -15.58 40.14
N HIS A 554 7.20 -15.19 38.99
CA HIS A 554 7.13 -13.79 38.54
C HIS A 554 5.72 -13.23 38.45
N ALA A 555 5.53 -12.00 38.93
CA ALA A 555 4.37 -11.17 38.67
C ALA A 555 4.51 -10.44 37.33
N ALA A 556 3.63 -10.71 36.37
CA ALA A 556 3.76 -10.23 34.99
C ALA A 556 3.60 -8.71 34.81
N HIS A 557 3.01 -8.00 35.78
CA HIS A 557 2.77 -6.55 35.73
C HIS A 557 3.68 -5.77 36.65
N GLY A 558 3.61 -6.05 37.96
CA GLY A 558 4.41 -5.38 38.97
C GLY A 558 4.46 -6.19 40.27
N SER A 559 5.49 -5.94 41.06
CA SER A 559 5.72 -6.55 42.37
C SER A 559 6.39 -5.55 43.33
N SER A 560 6.23 -5.80 44.62
CA SER A 560 7.02 -5.15 45.66
C SER A 560 8.45 -5.72 45.75
N ASN A 561 8.71 -6.89 45.14
CA ASN A 561 10.03 -7.54 45.15
C ASN A 561 10.79 -7.28 43.84
N ALA A 562 12.12 -7.20 43.94
CA ALA A 562 13.02 -7.07 42.80
C ALA A 562 12.86 -8.23 41.79
N ALA A 563 13.24 -8.00 40.54
CA ALA A 563 13.06 -8.95 39.43
C ALA A 563 11.60 -9.43 39.23
N LEU A 564 10.62 -8.65 39.72
CA LEU A 564 9.19 -8.96 39.64
C LEU A 564 8.80 -10.26 40.35
N LEU A 565 9.51 -10.65 41.40
CA LEU A 565 9.22 -11.91 42.09
C LEU A 565 7.90 -11.84 42.87
N VAL A 566 7.11 -12.92 42.87
CA VAL A 566 5.83 -12.98 43.61
C VAL A 566 6.03 -12.96 45.13
N ALA A 567 7.22 -13.33 45.61
CA ALA A 567 7.66 -13.28 47.00
C ALA A 567 9.20 -13.04 47.06
N ARG A 568 9.79 -13.00 48.25
CA ARG A 568 11.25 -12.95 48.42
C ARG A 568 11.91 -14.22 47.86
N GLU A 569 13.13 -14.09 47.32
CA GLU A 569 13.87 -15.17 46.66
C GLU A 569 14.00 -16.44 47.51
N ASP A 570 14.42 -16.28 48.77
CA ASP A 570 14.60 -17.39 49.72
C ASP A 570 13.30 -18.17 49.92
N LYS A 571 12.17 -17.47 50.05
CA LYS A 571 10.85 -18.08 50.26
C LYS A 571 10.34 -18.82 49.03
N ILE A 572 10.61 -18.32 47.82
CA ILE A 572 10.24 -19.01 46.58
C ILE A 572 11.02 -20.33 46.48
N CYS A 573 12.35 -20.27 46.66
CA CYS A 573 13.21 -21.44 46.59
C CYS A 573 12.84 -22.48 47.66
N GLN A 574 12.70 -22.07 48.92
CA GLN A 574 12.34 -22.95 50.05
C GLN A 574 10.93 -23.53 49.93
N GLY A 575 10.01 -22.84 49.23
CA GLY A 575 8.68 -23.37 48.94
C GLY A 575 8.71 -24.68 48.16
N CYS A 576 9.74 -24.88 47.32
CA CYS A 576 9.93 -26.10 46.53
C CYS A 576 11.11 -26.97 47.00
N HIS A 577 12.18 -26.37 47.54
CA HIS A 577 13.41 -27.05 47.96
C HIS A 577 13.49 -27.16 49.50
N LYS A 578 12.66 -28.04 50.08
CA LYS A 578 12.63 -28.32 51.52
C LYS A 578 13.75 -29.31 51.89
N MET A 579 14.91 -28.82 52.32
CA MET A 579 16.03 -29.66 52.77
C MET A 579 16.62 -29.16 54.09
N SER A 580 17.18 -30.07 54.88
CA SER A 580 17.86 -29.73 56.14
C SER A 580 19.23 -29.08 55.89
N ALA A 581 19.74 -28.33 56.86
CA ALA A 581 21.07 -27.70 56.76
C ALA A 581 22.21 -28.73 56.54
N LYS A 582 22.09 -29.93 57.13
CA LYS A 582 23.05 -31.03 56.96
C LYS A 582 23.05 -31.58 55.53
N GLU A 583 21.87 -31.73 54.93
CA GLU A 583 21.73 -32.18 53.54
C GLU A 583 22.21 -31.12 52.55
N MET A 584 21.90 -29.84 52.82
CA MET A 584 22.41 -28.71 52.05
C MET A 584 23.95 -28.70 52.06
N SER A 585 24.55 -28.83 53.24
CA SER A 585 26.00 -28.87 53.40
C SER A 585 26.66 -30.03 52.65
N LYS A 586 26.10 -31.23 52.78
CA LYS A 586 26.60 -32.42 52.07
C LYS A 586 26.59 -32.24 50.54
N ARG A 587 25.52 -31.66 49.98
CA ARG A 587 25.39 -31.44 48.53
C ARG A 587 26.25 -30.28 48.00
N HIS A 588 26.73 -29.41 48.88
CA HIS A 588 27.62 -28.28 48.55
C HIS A 588 29.04 -28.50 49.10
N HIS A 589 29.49 -29.75 49.18
CA HIS A 589 30.86 -30.12 49.56
C HIS A 589 31.31 -29.57 50.93
N GLY A 590 30.40 -29.61 51.92
CA GLY A 590 30.62 -29.09 53.28
C GLY A 590 30.27 -27.61 53.45
N LEU A 591 29.90 -26.91 52.38
CA LEU A 591 29.52 -25.49 52.45
C LEU A 591 28.06 -25.33 52.81
N THR A 592 27.73 -24.34 53.65
CA THR A 592 26.34 -23.95 53.91
C THR A 592 26.09 -22.56 53.32
N PRO A 593 25.62 -22.46 52.06
CA PRO A 593 25.29 -21.17 51.45
C PRO A 593 24.17 -20.47 52.23
N GLY A 594 24.21 -19.13 52.29
CA GLY A 594 23.13 -18.32 52.85
C GLY A 594 21.83 -18.48 52.05
N ALA A 595 20.67 -18.36 52.70
CA ALA A 595 19.36 -18.61 52.10
C ALA A 595 19.00 -17.66 50.93
N ASP A 596 19.67 -16.52 50.85
CA ASP A 596 19.55 -15.47 49.84
C ASP A 596 20.66 -15.51 48.78
N SER A 597 21.55 -16.51 48.85
CA SER A 597 22.73 -16.61 47.97
C SER A 597 22.56 -17.57 46.78
N CYS A 598 21.40 -18.22 46.68
CA CYS A 598 21.13 -19.27 45.70
C CYS A 598 21.41 -18.83 44.26
N GLN A 599 20.92 -17.65 43.87
CA GLN A 599 21.10 -17.11 42.51
C GLN A 599 22.52 -16.59 42.21
N ASN A 600 23.41 -16.53 43.21
CA ASN A 600 24.81 -16.15 42.95
C ASN A 600 25.58 -17.26 42.23
N CYS A 601 25.11 -18.50 42.36
CA CYS A 601 25.75 -19.68 41.78
C CYS A 601 24.84 -20.40 40.78
N HIS A 602 23.54 -20.47 41.07
CA HIS A 602 22.57 -21.22 40.27
C HIS A 602 21.73 -20.32 39.37
N ASP A 603 21.44 -20.79 38.16
CA ASP A 603 20.45 -20.19 37.28
C ASP A 603 19.05 -20.77 37.56
N PRO A 604 18.12 -19.97 38.13
CA PRO A 604 16.78 -20.45 38.50
C PRO A 604 15.88 -20.75 37.29
N HIS A 605 16.29 -20.39 36.08
CA HIS A 605 15.56 -20.70 34.84
C HIS A 605 16.06 -21.99 34.18
N GLY A 606 17.27 -22.45 34.53
CA GLY A 606 17.97 -23.54 33.88
C GLY A 606 18.74 -23.08 32.63
N ASN A 607 20.02 -23.43 32.60
CA ASN A 607 21.00 -22.96 31.60
C ASN A 607 21.77 -24.11 30.92
N GLY A 608 21.29 -25.36 31.10
CA GLY A 608 21.92 -26.55 30.55
C GLY A 608 23.14 -27.09 31.26
N GLN A 609 23.65 -26.41 32.30
CA GLN A 609 24.75 -26.95 33.10
C GLN A 609 24.24 -27.96 34.14
N PRO A 610 25.05 -28.97 34.51
CA PRO A 610 24.78 -29.82 35.65
C PRO A 610 24.50 -28.97 36.91
N TYR A 611 23.47 -29.34 37.65
CA TYR A 611 23.05 -28.65 38.88
C TYR A 611 22.75 -27.14 38.70
N TYR A 612 22.54 -26.70 37.45
CA TYR A 612 22.18 -25.33 37.08
C TYR A 612 23.21 -24.26 37.44
N LEU A 613 24.48 -24.62 37.65
CA LEU A 613 25.55 -23.65 37.89
C LEU A 613 25.75 -22.73 36.67
N TYR A 614 26.17 -21.48 36.86
CA TYR A 614 26.49 -20.64 35.69
C TYR A 614 27.69 -21.19 34.89
N LYS A 615 27.67 -20.96 33.58
CA LYS A 615 28.65 -21.48 32.62
C LYS A 615 30.07 -20.95 32.84
N SER A 616 30.21 -19.68 33.22
CA SER A 616 31.53 -19.10 33.51
C SER A 616 31.93 -19.48 34.92
N ALA A 617 32.76 -20.52 35.04
CA ALA A 617 33.33 -20.97 36.30
C ALA A 617 34.83 -20.75 36.32
N HIS A 618 35.36 -20.34 37.48
CA HIS A 618 36.79 -20.20 37.69
C HIS A 618 37.45 -21.59 37.71
N PRO A 619 38.60 -21.81 37.05
CA PRO A 619 39.15 -23.16 36.88
C PRO A 619 39.40 -23.94 38.19
N PRO A 620 39.95 -23.35 39.28
CA PRO A 620 40.02 -23.99 40.60
C PRO A 620 38.67 -24.48 41.14
N PHE A 621 37.59 -23.70 40.99
CA PHE A 621 36.26 -24.07 41.45
C PHE A 621 35.69 -25.22 40.59
N LYS A 622 35.83 -25.11 39.26
CA LYS A 622 35.39 -26.15 38.32
C LYS A 622 36.08 -27.51 38.57
N ASN A 623 37.34 -27.48 38.97
CA ASN A 623 38.16 -28.68 39.17
C ASN A 623 38.18 -29.17 40.63
N GLY A 624 37.34 -28.61 41.52
CA GLY A 624 37.25 -29.02 42.93
C GLY A 624 38.50 -28.69 43.77
N LYS A 625 39.40 -27.82 43.28
CA LYS A 625 40.64 -27.43 43.96
C LYS A 625 40.39 -26.27 44.95
N CYS A 626 39.42 -26.44 45.85
CA CYS A 626 39.00 -25.40 46.80
C CYS A 626 40.12 -24.98 47.77
N ASN A 627 41.02 -25.93 48.11
CA ASN A 627 42.14 -25.72 49.04
C ASN A 627 43.20 -24.74 48.52
N ALA A 628 43.16 -24.38 47.24
CA ALA A 628 44.03 -23.34 46.68
C ALA A 628 43.73 -21.96 47.29
N CYS A 629 42.49 -21.71 47.70
CA CYS A 629 42.03 -20.43 48.24
C CYS A 629 41.40 -20.54 49.64
N HIS A 630 40.87 -21.70 50.03
CA HIS A 630 40.21 -21.94 51.32
C HIS A 630 41.03 -22.84 52.26
N LYS A 631 40.83 -22.71 53.58
CA LYS A 631 41.36 -23.59 54.64
C LYS A 631 40.22 -24.43 55.26
N GLY A 632 40.53 -25.66 55.70
CA GLY A 632 39.63 -26.52 56.50
C GLY A 632 39.00 -27.71 55.74
N ARG A 633 38.79 -28.84 56.44
CA ARG A 633 37.94 -29.96 55.99
C ARG A 633 36.51 -29.71 56.49
N GLY A 634 35.59 -29.33 55.61
CA GLY A 634 34.15 -29.24 55.94
C GLY A 634 33.62 -27.84 56.32
N GLN A 635 34.46 -26.83 56.48
CA GLN A 635 34.08 -25.41 56.46
C GLN A 635 35.11 -24.69 55.60
N ALA A 636 34.75 -24.21 54.40
CA ALA A 636 35.71 -23.52 53.54
C ALA A 636 35.90 -22.07 54.02
N LEU A 637 36.66 -21.92 55.10
CA LEU A 637 37.04 -20.59 55.57
C LEU A 637 38.05 -19.99 54.58
N PRO A 638 37.83 -18.76 54.09
CA PRO A 638 38.83 -18.09 53.25
C PRO A 638 40.18 -18.03 53.98
N ARG A 639 41.29 -18.17 53.24
CA ARG A 639 42.63 -17.90 53.80
C ARG A 639 42.66 -16.46 54.33
N ALA A 640 43.22 -16.24 55.51
CA ALA A 640 43.01 -15.05 56.33
C ALA A 640 43.25 -13.68 55.64
N ASP A 641 43.99 -13.61 54.53
CA ASP A 641 44.27 -12.36 53.84
C ASP A 641 43.53 -12.15 52.51
N MET A 642 42.95 -13.17 51.83
CA MET A 642 42.21 -13.18 50.52
C MET A 642 42.46 -12.02 49.51
N SER A 643 43.60 -11.36 49.59
CA SER A 643 43.91 -10.14 48.86
C SER A 643 44.36 -10.52 47.46
N ALA A 644 44.24 -9.57 46.52
CA ALA A 644 44.78 -9.77 45.20
C ALA A 644 46.28 -10.13 45.24
N GLY A 645 47.02 -9.51 46.17
CA GLY A 645 48.44 -9.75 46.43
C GLY A 645 48.77 -11.16 46.94
N SER A 646 47.97 -11.70 47.84
CA SER A 646 48.27 -12.95 48.54
C SER A 646 47.75 -14.21 47.86
N VAL A 647 46.67 -14.11 47.09
CA VAL A 647 46.00 -15.27 46.47
C VAL A 647 45.90 -15.13 44.94
N CYS A 648 45.50 -13.98 44.41
CA CYS A 648 45.18 -13.85 42.98
C CYS A 648 46.44 -13.76 42.10
N PHE A 649 47.45 -12.97 42.48
CA PHE A 649 48.67 -12.78 41.66
C PHE A 649 49.62 -13.98 41.65
N LYS A 650 49.29 -15.06 42.37
CA LYS A 650 49.95 -16.37 42.19
C LYS A 650 49.65 -17.00 40.83
N CYS A 651 48.58 -16.57 40.17
CA CYS A 651 48.19 -17.05 38.85
C CYS A 651 47.83 -15.94 37.85
N HIS A 652 47.70 -14.69 38.31
CA HIS A 652 47.42 -13.52 37.47
C HIS A 652 48.63 -12.57 37.43
N ASP A 653 49.01 -12.12 36.24
CA ASP A 653 50.12 -11.17 36.08
C ASP A 653 49.78 -9.82 36.74
N ARG A 654 50.59 -9.44 37.73
CA ARG A 654 50.44 -8.20 38.51
C ARG A 654 50.69 -6.95 37.67
N ALA A 655 51.55 -7.01 36.66
CA ALA A 655 51.90 -5.85 35.84
C ALA A 655 50.69 -5.27 35.07
N GLU A 656 49.75 -6.13 34.68
CA GLU A 656 48.52 -5.75 33.98
C GLU A 656 47.53 -4.94 34.84
N PHE A 657 47.70 -4.93 36.17
CA PHE A 657 46.82 -4.23 37.12
C PHE A 657 47.46 -3.00 37.75
N GLN A 658 48.74 -2.72 37.47
CA GLN A 658 49.53 -1.66 38.11
C GLN A 658 50.16 -0.67 37.11
N ARG A 659 49.55 -0.48 35.94
CA ARG A 659 49.95 0.58 34.98
C ARG A 659 49.78 1.98 35.61
N PRO A 660 50.42 3.04 35.07
CA PRO A 660 50.51 4.36 35.70
C PRO A 660 49.19 4.97 36.19
N VAL A 661 48.07 4.65 35.56
CA VAL A 661 46.72 5.02 36.01
C VAL A 661 45.97 3.76 36.40
N VAL A 662 45.86 3.49 37.70
CA VAL A 662 45.12 2.35 38.25
C VAL A 662 43.66 2.73 38.51
N HIS A 663 42.73 1.85 38.13
CA HIS A 663 41.33 1.98 38.47
C HIS A 663 41.14 1.50 39.92
N GLU A 664 41.03 2.43 40.86
CA GLU A 664 41.04 2.17 42.31
C GLU A 664 40.20 0.96 42.78
N PRO A 665 38.96 0.71 42.29
CA PRO A 665 38.16 -0.46 42.67
C PRO A 665 38.81 -1.82 42.38
N VAL A 666 39.88 -1.87 41.59
CA VAL A 666 40.63 -3.09 41.29
C VAL A 666 41.34 -3.68 42.52
N ALA A 667 41.55 -2.90 43.58
CA ALA A 667 42.07 -3.38 44.85
C ALA A 667 41.16 -4.46 45.48
N GLU A 668 39.85 -4.41 45.22
CA GLU A 668 38.85 -5.34 45.71
C GLU A 668 38.17 -6.07 44.54
N CYS A 669 38.87 -7.06 43.96
CA CYS A 669 38.42 -7.77 42.75
C CYS A 669 37.01 -8.37 42.90
N LYS A 670 36.62 -8.77 44.12
CA LYS A 670 35.32 -9.37 44.45
C LYS A 670 34.13 -8.44 44.25
N ASN A 671 34.34 -7.12 44.15
CA ASN A 671 33.24 -6.18 43.91
C ASN A 671 32.70 -6.30 42.48
N CYS A 672 33.58 -6.65 41.55
CA CYS A 672 33.26 -6.79 40.13
C CYS A 672 33.12 -8.25 39.69
N HIS A 673 33.93 -9.14 40.28
CA HIS A 673 34.00 -10.55 39.90
C HIS A 673 33.39 -11.49 40.95
N ASN A 674 32.76 -12.57 40.49
CA ASN A 674 32.47 -13.74 41.30
C ASN A 674 33.51 -14.83 40.98
N MET A 675 34.43 -15.05 41.91
CA MET A 675 35.58 -15.95 41.76
C MET A 675 35.27 -17.44 41.75
N HIS A 676 34.01 -17.85 41.94
CA HIS A 676 33.59 -19.24 41.81
C HIS A 676 32.92 -19.47 40.46
N THR A 677 31.74 -18.87 40.28
CA THR A 677 30.98 -18.95 39.06
C THR A 677 30.19 -17.67 38.87
N ALA A 678 30.01 -17.25 37.63
CA ALA A 678 29.27 -16.04 37.31
C ALA A 678 28.44 -16.22 36.05
N ARG A 679 27.36 -15.44 35.97
CA ARG A 679 26.48 -15.44 34.81
C ARG A 679 27.13 -14.90 33.53
N TYR A 680 28.14 -14.03 33.67
CA TYR A 680 28.72 -13.30 32.55
C TYR A 680 30.20 -13.68 32.31
N PRO A 681 30.68 -13.62 31.04
CA PRO A 681 32.07 -13.90 30.70
C PRO A 681 33.06 -13.07 31.52
N GLY A 682 34.24 -13.63 31.80
CA GLY A 682 35.24 -12.98 32.66
C GLY A 682 34.86 -12.98 34.14
N LEU A 683 33.95 -13.88 34.55
CA LEU A 683 33.49 -14.02 35.94
C LEU A 683 32.83 -12.75 36.51
N LEU A 684 32.20 -11.94 35.66
CA LEU A 684 31.61 -10.67 36.08
C LEU A 684 30.27 -10.87 36.79
N LYS A 685 30.04 -10.10 37.86
CA LYS A 685 28.76 -10.07 38.59
C LYS A 685 27.62 -9.40 37.82
N ALA A 686 27.94 -8.57 36.82
CA ALA A 686 26.99 -7.89 35.92
C ALA A 686 27.61 -7.67 34.52
N LYS A 687 26.79 -7.43 33.48
CA LYS A 687 27.29 -7.08 32.12
C LYS A 687 28.01 -5.73 32.15
N ALA A 688 29.06 -5.56 31.33
CA ALA A 688 29.99 -4.43 31.38
C ALA A 688 29.39 -3.01 31.39
N PRO A 689 28.30 -2.64 30.71
CA PRO A 689 27.74 -1.30 30.94
C PRO A 689 27.09 -1.20 32.33
N GLU A 690 26.33 -2.21 32.76
CA GLU A 690 25.62 -2.18 34.04
C GLU A 690 26.59 -2.24 35.23
N LEU A 691 27.61 -3.10 35.14
CA LEU A 691 28.61 -3.27 36.18
C LEU A 691 29.35 -1.96 36.46
N CYS A 692 29.83 -1.30 35.40
CA CYS A 692 30.52 -0.03 35.54
C CYS A 692 29.57 1.06 36.07
N LEU A 693 28.33 1.14 35.56
CA LEU A 693 27.36 2.19 35.91
C LEU A 693 26.75 2.07 37.31
N ARG A 694 27.04 1.01 38.06
CA ARG A 694 26.71 0.87 39.49
C ARG A 694 27.55 1.82 40.36
N CYS A 695 28.77 2.13 39.94
CA CYS A 695 29.65 3.07 40.61
C CYS A 695 29.86 4.35 39.79
N HIS A 696 29.98 4.22 38.46
CA HIS A 696 30.17 5.34 37.54
C HIS A 696 28.83 5.93 37.14
N ASP A 697 28.25 6.79 37.99
CA ASP A 697 26.98 7.43 37.69
C ASP A 697 27.15 8.60 36.71
N ASN A 698 26.87 8.32 35.44
CA ASN A 698 26.85 9.34 34.40
C ASN A 698 25.41 9.49 33.92
N LEU A 699 24.62 10.33 34.59
CA LEU A 699 23.22 10.66 34.22
C LEU A 699 23.07 11.02 32.73
N LYS A 700 24.12 11.60 32.12
CA LYS A 700 24.20 11.93 30.69
C LYS A 700 24.26 10.69 29.77
N VAL A 701 24.83 9.58 30.24
CA VAL A 701 24.87 8.28 29.54
C VAL A 701 23.57 7.51 29.73
N LYS A 702 22.91 7.63 30.89
CA LYS A 702 21.66 6.91 31.19
C LYS A 702 20.41 7.55 30.56
N GLN A 703 20.38 8.88 30.34
CA GLN A 703 19.17 9.61 29.92
C GLN A 703 19.38 10.65 28.79
N GLY A 704 20.58 10.74 28.20
CA GLY A 704 20.91 11.75 27.19
C GLY A 704 20.21 11.54 25.84
N LYS A 705 19.64 12.61 25.24
CA LYS A 705 19.06 12.59 23.88
C LYS A 705 20.09 12.37 22.76
N ASN A 706 21.38 12.60 23.02
CA ASN A 706 22.48 12.39 22.06
C ASN A 706 23.68 11.73 22.77
N ILE A 707 23.62 10.41 22.94
CA ILE A 707 24.71 9.60 23.50
C ILE A 707 25.62 9.17 22.36
N HIS A 708 26.94 9.22 22.58
CA HIS A 708 27.91 8.78 21.59
C HIS A 708 27.71 7.28 21.30
N GLN A 709 27.68 6.89 20.01
CA GLN A 709 27.20 5.57 19.60
C GLN A 709 27.91 4.37 20.28
N PRO A 710 29.25 4.32 20.44
CA PRO A 710 29.90 3.24 21.19
C PRO A 710 29.44 3.14 22.64
N VAL A 711 29.15 4.28 23.27
CA VAL A 711 28.65 4.36 24.64
C VAL A 711 27.20 3.90 24.73
N ALA A 712 26.36 4.32 23.77
CA ALA A 712 24.97 3.82 23.66
C ALA A 712 24.91 2.30 23.44
N ALA A 713 25.92 1.73 22.79
CA ALA A 713 26.08 0.29 22.59
C ALA A 713 26.72 -0.44 23.79
N GLY A 714 27.05 0.27 24.89
CA GLY A 714 27.69 -0.32 26.08
C GLY A 714 29.13 -0.78 25.86
N GLN A 715 29.81 -0.28 24.82
CA GLN A 715 31.17 -0.68 24.44
C GLN A 715 32.23 0.18 25.14
N CYS A 716 32.12 0.32 26.47
CA CYS A 716 33.00 1.15 27.29
C CYS A 716 34.48 0.79 27.09
N LEU A 717 34.76 -0.51 26.97
CA LEU A 717 36.11 -1.06 26.89
C LEU A 717 36.82 -0.86 25.54
N LYS A 718 36.16 -0.25 24.55
CA LYS A 718 36.82 0.16 23.31
C LYS A 718 37.68 1.41 23.47
N CYS A 719 37.33 2.23 24.47
CA CYS A 719 38.03 3.48 24.75
C CYS A 719 38.67 3.46 26.13
N HIS A 720 38.10 2.71 27.08
CA HIS A 720 38.59 2.61 28.44
C HIS A 720 39.20 1.23 28.75
N ALA A 721 40.24 1.19 29.59
CA ALA A 721 40.69 -0.02 30.24
C ALA A 721 39.95 -0.20 31.58
N ALA A 722 39.59 -1.45 31.92
CA ALA A 722 38.77 -1.74 33.12
C ALA A 722 39.56 -1.72 34.44
N HIS A 723 40.88 -1.93 34.39
CA HIS A 723 41.72 -2.20 35.57
C HIS A 723 42.84 -1.17 35.72
N SER A 724 43.62 -0.95 34.66
CA SER A 724 44.69 0.05 34.66
C SER A 724 45.00 0.49 33.23
N ALA A 725 45.56 1.69 33.06
CA ALA A 725 45.94 2.25 31.77
C ALA A 725 47.17 3.14 31.86
N SER A 726 47.74 3.49 30.71
CA SER A 726 48.86 4.45 30.62
C SER A 726 48.40 5.91 30.56
N HIS A 727 47.12 6.16 30.25
CA HIS A 727 46.59 7.51 30.05
C HIS A 727 45.47 7.85 31.05
N LYS A 728 45.41 9.13 31.45
CA LYS A 728 44.42 9.68 32.40
C LYS A 728 42.99 9.39 31.94
N GLY A 729 42.12 9.02 32.88
CA GLY A 729 40.74 8.62 32.58
C GLY A 729 40.63 7.17 32.08
N LEU A 730 41.66 6.35 32.36
CA LEU A 730 41.76 4.95 31.96
C LEU A 730 41.67 4.76 30.44
N LEU A 731 42.18 5.69 29.64
CA LEU A 731 42.09 5.57 28.19
C LEU A 731 43.09 4.54 27.67
N VAL A 732 42.65 3.74 26.70
CA VAL A 732 43.50 2.72 26.05
C VAL A 732 44.66 3.32 25.26
N ASP A 733 44.55 4.60 24.88
CA ASP A 733 45.56 5.37 24.13
C ASP A 733 45.30 6.89 24.35
N ASP A 734 46.10 7.77 23.74
CA ASP A 734 45.88 9.21 23.79
C ASP A 734 44.56 9.63 23.11
N VAL A 735 44.03 10.80 23.50
CA VAL A 735 42.70 11.26 23.06
C VAL A 735 42.57 11.36 21.54
N ALA A 736 43.60 11.81 20.83
CA ALA A 736 43.55 11.95 19.38
C ALA A 736 43.55 10.57 18.72
N SER A 737 44.42 9.66 19.16
CA SER A 737 44.55 8.29 18.65
C SER A 737 43.29 7.45 18.90
N VAL A 738 42.71 7.52 20.11
CA VAL A 738 41.43 6.87 20.43
C VAL A 738 40.33 7.37 19.49
N CYS A 739 40.25 8.68 19.25
CA CYS A 739 39.22 9.25 18.36
C CYS A 739 39.48 8.87 16.89
N SER A 740 40.71 8.93 16.41
CA SER A 740 41.06 8.66 15.00
C SER A 740 40.96 7.19 14.62
N SER A 741 41.04 6.27 15.61
CA SER A 741 40.76 4.84 15.39
C SER A 741 39.38 4.58 14.77
N CYS A 742 38.43 5.49 15.00
CA CYS A 742 37.06 5.41 14.50
C CYS A 742 36.65 6.59 13.60
N HIS A 743 37.19 7.79 13.84
CA HIS A 743 36.83 9.01 13.10
C HIS A 743 37.93 9.42 12.12
N LYS A 744 37.62 9.40 10.82
CA LYS A 744 38.53 9.92 9.79
C LYS A 744 38.64 11.44 9.87
N MET A 745 39.78 11.93 10.36
CA MET A 745 40.09 13.36 10.42
C MET A 745 40.40 13.91 9.03
N ALA A 746 39.87 15.08 8.70
CA ALA A 746 40.12 15.75 7.42
C ALA A 746 41.37 16.63 7.54
N ASP A 747 42.20 16.63 6.50
CA ASP A 747 43.34 17.51 6.41
C ASP A 747 42.93 18.86 5.79
N TYR A 748 42.93 19.91 6.62
CA TYR A 748 42.57 21.26 6.20
C TYR A 748 43.83 22.08 5.95
N ALA A 749 43.83 22.88 4.87
CA ALA A 749 44.94 23.78 4.56
C ALA A 749 45.23 24.79 5.69
N VAL A 750 44.18 25.28 6.35
CA VAL A 750 44.28 26.07 7.59
C VAL A 750 43.52 25.32 8.68
N GLN A 751 44.26 24.80 9.66
CA GLN A 751 43.69 24.09 10.80
C GLN A 751 43.51 25.04 12.00
N HIS A 752 42.42 24.88 12.72
CA HIS A 752 42.23 25.61 13.98
C HIS A 752 43.17 25.04 15.05
N ALA A 753 43.88 25.90 15.79
CA ALA A 753 44.97 25.47 16.67
C ALA A 753 44.58 24.36 17.68
N PRO A 754 43.42 24.41 18.39
CA PRO A 754 43.01 23.30 19.26
C PRO A 754 42.84 21.96 18.54
N PHE A 755 42.38 21.98 17.29
CA PHE A 755 42.22 20.77 16.47
C PHE A 755 43.57 20.21 16.02
N LYS A 756 44.49 21.08 15.55
CA LYS A 756 45.85 20.70 15.13
C LYS A 756 46.62 19.96 16.24
N HIS A 757 46.43 20.36 17.49
CA HIS A 757 47.10 19.76 18.66
C HIS A 757 46.32 18.60 19.30
N GLY A 758 45.29 18.05 18.65
CA GLY A 758 44.54 16.89 19.16
C GLY A 758 43.71 17.17 20.43
N LYS A 759 43.44 18.45 20.76
CA LYS A 759 42.66 18.85 21.96
C LYS A 759 41.15 18.71 21.72
N CYS A 760 40.71 17.54 21.26
CA CYS A 760 39.33 17.25 20.87
C CYS A 760 38.34 17.53 22.02
N LEU A 761 38.72 17.14 23.24
CA LEU A 761 37.90 17.31 24.44
C LEU A 761 37.82 18.76 24.93
N SER A 762 38.54 19.72 24.35
CA SER A 762 38.33 21.15 24.68
C SER A 762 36.97 21.64 24.19
N CYS A 763 36.48 21.09 23.08
CA CYS A 763 35.18 21.43 22.50
C CYS A 763 34.17 20.30 22.66
N HIS A 764 34.62 19.04 22.60
CA HIS A 764 33.74 17.87 22.55
C HIS A 764 33.56 17.13 23.89
N THR A 765 32.46 16.37 23.98
CA THR A 765 32.15 15.39 25.03
C THR A 765 32.18 13.98 24.44
N ALA A 766 33.06 13.11 24.92
CA ALA A 766 33.22 11.77 24.35
C ALA A 766 32.05 10.81 24.66
N HIS A 767 31.28 11.04 25.73
CA HIS A 767 30.20 10.14 26.15
C HIS A 767 28.81 10.54 25.68
N GLY A 768 28.52 11.85 25.61
CA GLY A 768 27.23 12.36 25.16
C GLY A 768 27.01 13.82 25.56
N GLY A 769 26.18 14.54 24.79
CA GLY A 769 25.96 15.96 24.96
C GLY A 769 25.00 16.60 23.96
N THR A 770 25.37 17.76 23.42
CA THR A 770 24.62 18.45 22.35
C THR A 770 24.64 17.64 21.03
N PRO A 771 23.81 17.96 20.01
CA PRO A 771 23.73 17.17 18.77
C PRO A 771 25.05 16.98 17.99
N GLN A 772 26.07 17.83 18.23
CA GLN A 772 27.42 17.72 17.66
C GLN A 772 28.48 17.28 18.70
N MET A 773 28.03 16.70 19.82
CA MET A 773 28.86 16.32 20.95
C MET A 773 29.67 17.48 21.52
N LEU A 774 29.16 18.71 21.50
CA LEU A 774 29.84 19.88 22.07
C LEU A 774 29.53 20.01 23.56
N LYS A 775 30.50 20.50 24.33
CA LYS A 775 30.41 20.75 25.79
C LYS A 775 29.32 21.74 26.17
N SER A 776 29.10 22.76 25.35
CA SER A 776 28.09 23.81 25.55
C SER A 776 27.61 24.35 24.20
N PRO A 777 26.53 25.16 24.16
CA PRO A 777 26.09 25.79 22.93
C PRO A 777 27.21 26.61 22.27
N PRO A 778 27.30 26.64 20.92
CA PRO A 778 28.46 27.19 20.23
C PRO A 778 28.81 28.64 20.59
N ALA A 779 27.82 29.49 20.86
CA ALA A 779 28.08 30.86 21.29
C ALA A 779 28.89 30.92 22.59
N VAL A 780 28.48 30.16 23.62
CA VAL A 780 29.17 30.13 24.91
C VAL A 780 30.54 29.47 24.77
N LEU A 781 30.60 28.35 24.04
CA LEU A 781 31.85 27.61 23.84
C LEU A 781 32.93 28.45 23.14
N CYS A 782 32.56 29.10 22.03
CA CYS A 782 33.51 29.90 21.26
C CYS A 782 33.90 31.18 22.01
N GLN A 783 32.99 31.79 22.77
CA GLN A 783 33.27 33.00 23.56
C GLN A 783 34.27 32.77 24.69
N GLY A 784 34.37 31.53 25.19
CA GLY A 784 35.39 31.16 26.17
C GLY A 784 36.83 31.33 25.67
N CYS A 785 37.04 31.36 24.35
CA CYS A 785 38.35 31.60 23.73
C CYS A 785 38.39 32.85 22.83
N HIS A 786 37.25 33.30 22.30
CA HIS A 786 37.15 34.40 21.33
C HIS A 786 36.30 35.56 21.89
N LYS A 787 36.93 36.72 22.12
CA LYS A 787 36.24 37.92 22.61
C LYS A 787 35.19 38.44 21.61
N LEU A 788 33.94 38.63 22.07
CA LEU A 788 32.82 39.11 21.25
C LEU A 788 33.07 40.46 20.56
N SER A 789 33.81 41.36 21.21
CA SER A 789 34.16 42.67 20.66
C SER A 789 34.97 42.55 19.37
N SER A 790 35.96 41.66 19.34
CA SER A 790 36.78 41.36 18.16
C SER A 790 35.96 40.70 17.05
N VAL A 791 35.01 39.84 17.41
CA VAL A 791 34.11 39.18 16.46
C VAL A 791 33.13 40.18 15.84
N LYS A 792 32.51 41.05 16.65
CA LYS A 792 31.57 42.09 16.17
C LYS A 792 32.22 43.05 15.17
N LYS A 793 33.48 43.46 15.40
CA LYS A 793 34.22 44.33 14.45
C LYS A 793 34.35 43.73 13.05
N LYS A 794 34.39 42.40 12.93
CA LYS A 794 34.52 41.69 11.64
C LYS A 794 33.16 41.27 11.05
N HIS A 795 32.04 41.45 11.76
CA HIS A 795 30.70 41.05 11.33
C HIS A 795 29.75 42.26 11.28
N LYS A 796 29.40 42.71 10.07
CA LYS A 796 28.61 43.93 9.81
C LYS A 796 27.13 43.88 10.26
N PHE A 797 26.61 42.72 10.67
CA PHE A 797 25.23 42.53 11.11
C PHE A 797 25.19 41.89 12.50
N SER A 798 24.16 42.20 13.29
CA SER A 798 23.90 41.53 14.57
C SER A 798 23.65 40.04 14.33
N LEU A 799 24.69 39.25 14.51
CA LEU A 799 24.59 37.80 14.63
C LEU A 799 23.77 37.51 15.88
N GLY A 800 22.62 36.85 15.74
CA GLY A 800 21.95 36.26 16.89
C GLY A 800 22.94 35.39 17.65
N ALA A 801 23.11 35.65 18.94
CA ALA A 801 24.09 34.97 19.78
C ALA A 801 23.81 33.45 19.75
N GLY A 802 24.53 32.69 18.91
CA GLY A 802 24.30 31.24 18.81
C GLY A 802 24.82 30.56 17.55
N ASP A 803 24.78 31.21 16.39
CA ASP A 803 24.86 30.49 15.09
C ASP A 803 26.26 30.52 14.43
N CYS A 804 27.35 30.63 15.21
CA CYS A 804 28.72 30.71 14.69
C CYS A 804 29.05 29.54 13.75
N LEU A 805 28.57 28.35 14.10
CA LEU A 805 28.77 27.13 13.31
C LEU A 805 27.96 27.09 12.02
N SER A 806 27.00 27.99 11.79
CA SER A 806 26.33 28.07 10.48
C SER A 806 27.30 28.47 9.36
N CYS A 807 28.31 29.27 9.69
CA CYS A 807 29.22 29.86 8.73
C CYS A 807 30.67 29.39 8.89
N HIS A 808 31.09 29.05 10.12
CA HIS A 808 32.46 28.63 10.41
C HIS A 808 32.59 27.12 10.61
N ASN A 809 33.71 26.56 10.13
CA ASN A 809 34.15 25.22 10.48
C ASN A 809 35.28 25.32 11.53
N PRO A 810 35.04 24.93 12.80
CA PRO A 810 36.00 25.09 13.88
C PRO A 810 37.16 24.07 13.86
N HIS A 811 37.18 23.12 12.93
CA HIS A 811 38.33 22.23 12.74
C HIS A 811 39.35 22.83 11.76
N GLY A 812 38.85 23.48 10.71
CA GLY A 812 39.71 24.07 9.68
C GLY A 812 38.96 24.41 8.40
N GLY A 813 39.66 25.09 7.50
CA GLY A 813 39.11 25.51 6.20
C GLY A 813 40.18 25.91 5.21
N LYS A 814 39.76 26.63 4.17
CA LYS A 814 40.67 27.16 3.13
C LYS A 814 41.14 28.59 3.39
N SER A 815 40.47 29.31 4.30
CA SER A 815 40.76 30.72 4.57
C SER A 815 41.12 30.92 6.05
N PRO A 816 41.93 31.94 6.38
CA PRO A 816 42.23 32.30 7.77
C PRO A 816 40.99 32.58 8.63
N SER A 817 39.85 32.94 8.01
CA SER A 817 38.57 33.17 8.70
C SER A 817 37.76 31.91 8.98
N LEU A 818 38.29 30.72 8.63
CA LEU A 818 37.67 29.42 8.88
C LEU A 818 36.23 29.30 8.34
N LEU A 819 35.91 30.03 7.28
CA LEU A 819 34.61 29.92 6.62
C LEU A 819 34.43 28.52 6.02
N ARG A 820 33.20 28.01 6.11
CA ARG A 820 32.80 26.75 5.47
C ARG A 820 33.04 26.80 3.96
N LYS A 821 33.23 25.62 3.38
CA LYS A 821 33.83 25.44 2.03
C LYS A 821 33.08 26.15 0.89
N PHE A 822 31.76 26.17 0.92
CA PHE A 822 30.93 26.73 -0.15
C PHE A 822 30.13 27.93 0.35
N LEU A 823 30.30 29.07 -0.33
CA LEU A 823 29.53 30.28 -0.08
C LEU A 823 28.40 30.42 -1.12
N HIS A 824 27.24 30.87 -0.68
CA HIS A 824 26.11 31.18 -1.55
C HIS A 824 26.49 32.34 -2.49
N PRO A 825 26.28 32.23 -3.81
CA PRO A 825 26.72 33.29 -4.73
C PRO A 825 26.14 34.70 -4.43
N PRO A 826 24.85 34.86 -4.08
CA PRO A 826 24.31 36.13 -3.59
C PRO A 826 25.05 36.69 -2.37
N PHE A 827 25.47 35.83 -1.44
CA PHE A 827 26.23 36.25 -0.26
C PHE A 827 27.60 36.83 -0.65
N LYS A 828 28.26 36.29 -1.70
CA LYS A 828 29.50 36.87 -2.24
C LYS A 828 29.30 38.24 -2.92
N LYS A 829 28.11 38.49 -3.48
CA LYS A 829 27.78 39.71 -4.21
C LYS A 829 27.32 40.87 -3.32
N GLY A 830 27.10 40.63 -2.02
CA GLY A 830 26.74 41.64 -1.04
C GLY A 830 25.42 41.34 -0.32
N CYS A 831 25.31 41.79 0.94
CA CYS A 831 24.21 41.41 1.84
C CYS A 831 22.86 42.03 1.45
N ALA A 832 22.87 43.21 0.80
CA ALA A 832 21.68 43.93 0.35
C ALA A 832 20.85 43.17 -0.70
N VAL A 833 21.46 42.18 -1.37
CA VAL A 833 20.78 41.32 -2.34
C VAL A 833 19.63 40.54 -1.70
N CYS A 834 19.74 40.19 -0.40
CA CYS A 834 18.69 39.47 0.33
C CYS A 834 18.16 40.22 1.55
N HIS A 835 18.98 41.03 2.22
CA HIS A 835 18.59 41.79 3.42
C HIS A 835 18.19 43.22 3.04
N GLN A 836 16.92 43.41 2.67
CA GLN A 836 16.33 44.72 2.40
C GLN A 836 15.58 45.23 3.64
N LYS A 837 15.69 46.54 3.93
CA LYS A 837 14.99 47.20 5.04
C LYS A 837 13.47 46.97 4.88
N ASN A 838 12.79 46.53 5.94
CA ASN A 838 11.33 46.30 6.00
C ASN A 838 10.75 45.21 5.07
N LYS A 839 11.56 44.32 4.46
CA LYS A 839 11.04 43.15 3.74
C LYS A 839 11.33 41.83 4.46
N PRO A 840 10.32 40.99 4.75
CA PRO A 840 10.54 39.71 5.40
C PRO A 840 11.23 38.71 4.48
N LEU A 841 12.21 37.98 5.01
CA LEU A 841 12.93 36.88 4.34
C LEU A 841 12.05 35.63 4.22
N ASN A 842 11.01 35.70 3.39
CA ASN A 842 10.04 34.61 3.21
C ASN A 842 10.43 33.64 2.07
N THR A 843 9.68 32.55 1.95
CA THR A 843 9.89 31.55 0.89
C THR A 843 9.80 32.14 -0.53
N ALA A 844 8.99 33.18 -0.75
CA ALA A 844 8.82 33.81 -2.06
C ALA A 844 10.12 34.50 -2.54
N LEU A 845 10.88 35.11 -1.63
CA LEU A 845 12.20 35.66 -1.96
C LEU A 845 13.16 34.58 -2.47
N CYS A 846 13.21 33.41 -1.82
CA CYS A 846 14.05 32.30 -2.27
C CYS A 846 13.62 31.79 -3.66
N LEU A 847 12.31 31.69 -3.89
CA LEU A 847 11.73 31.19 -5.13
C LEU A 847 11.84 32.16 -6.30
N SER A 848 12.07 33.46 -6.07
CA SER A 848 12.32 34.43 -7.14
C SER A 848 13.60 34.07 -7.93
N CYS A 849 14.64 33.62 -7.23
CA CYS A 849 15.88 33.11 -7.84
C CYS A 849 15.82 31.59 -8.11
N HIS A 850 15.17 30.81 -7.24
CA HIS A 850 15.11 29.34 -7.35
C HIS A 850 13.79 28.81 -7.94
N ARG A 851 13.25 29.47 -8.96
CA ARG A 851 11.93 29.18 -9.58
C ARG A 851 11.70 27.69 -9.92
N LYS A 852 12.75 26.99 -10.37
CA LYS A 852 12.68 25.56 -10.75
C LYS A 852 12.27 24.65 -9.57
N ILE A 853 12.63 25.02 -8.34
CA ILE A 853 12.34 24.22 -7.14
C ILE A 853 10.85 24.32 -6.76
N GLY A 854 10.19 25.45 -7.06
CA GLY A 854 8.77 25.66 -6.74
C GLY A 854 7.85 24.56 -7.28
N ARG A 855 8.18 23.96 -8.44
CA ARG A 855 7.40 22.86 -9.05
C ARG A 855 7.36 21.58 -8.19
N TYR A 856 8.37 21.36 -7.36
CA TYR A 856 8.44 20.21 -6.45
C TYR A 856 7.90 20.55 -5.07
N TYR A 857 7.89 21.83 -4.71
CA TYR A 857 7.48 22.32 -3.39
C TYR A 857 5.95 22.25 -3.18
N PHE A 858 5.15 22.47 -4.23
CA PHE A 858 3.66 22.49 -4.16
C PHE A 858 2.97 21.16 -4.54
N VAL A 859 3.61 20.01 -4.31
CA VAL A 859 3.04 18.68 -4.64
C VAL A 859 2.50 17.97 -3.40
N THR A 860 1.63 16.97 -3.59
CA THR A 860 0.84 16.30 -2.53
C THR A 860 1.63 15.69 -1.39
N HIS A 861 2.89 15.30 -1.60
CA HIS A 861 3.79 14.86 -0.52
C HIS A 861 5.02 15.75 -0.53
N ASN A 862 5.16 16.61 0.48
CA ASN A 862 6.26 17.56 0.63
C ASN A 862 6.57 17.74 2.13
N HIS A 863 7.65 18.46 2.43
CA HIS A 863 8.00 18.84 3.79
C HIS A 863 7.52 20.26 4.10
N LEU A 864 6.20 20.50 4.07
CA LEU A 864 5.59 21.74 4.57
C LEU A 864 5.75 21.82 6.09
N THR A 865 6.93 22.21 6.54
CA THR A 865 7.13 22.60 7.92
C THR A 865 6.59 24.01 8.07
N ASP A 866 5.41 24.14 8.67
CA ASP A 866 4.87 25.42 9.10
C ASP A 866 5.83 25.97 10.16
N ASN A 867 6.57 27.02 9.82
CA ASN A 867 7.39 27.73 10.78
C ASN A 867 6.82 29.12 10.99
N ALA A 868 6.73 29.54 12.25
CA ALA A 868 6.20 30.82 12.70
C ALA A 868 6.92 32.07 12.11
N ARG A 869 7.87 31.89 11.19
CA ARG A 869 8.68 32.93 10.52
C ARG A 869 8.57 32.93 8.98
N GLY A 870 7.78 32.03 8.37
CA GLY A 870 7.42 32.10 6.93
C GLY A 870 8.44 31.62 5.89
N ASN A 871 9.50 30.89 6.28
CA ASN A 871 10.53 30.36 5.35
C ASN A 871 10.99 28.94 5.67
N ALA A 872 10.42 27.94 4.99
CA ALA A 872 10.78 26.53 5.21
C ALA A 872 12.15 26.14 4.62
N CYS A 873 12.71 26.93 3.70
CA CYS A 873 13.97 26.59 3.03
C CYS A 873 15.15 26.62 4.00
N THR A 874 15.18 27.61 4.90
CA THR A 874 16.28 27.83 5.86
C THR A 874 16.30 26.84 7.03
N THR A 875 15.28 25.99 7.13
CA THR A 875 15.26 24.83 8.04
C THR A 875 16.32 23.81 7.63
N CYS A 876 16.47 23.59 6.32
CA CYS A 876 17.38 22.59 5.76
C CYS A 876 18.64 23.21 5.16
N HIS A 877 18.50 24.41 4.56
CA HIS A 877 19.57 25.10 3.87
C HIS A 877 20.16 26.25 4.69
N SER A 878 21.47 26.47 4.53
CA SER A 878 22.17 27.66 4.99
C SER A 878 22.25 28.66 3.83
N PRO A 879 21.59 29.83 3.89
CA PRO A 879 21.58 30.80 2.79
C PRO A 879 22.91 31.56 2.62
N HIS A 880 23.90 31.32 3.49
CA HIS A 880 25.20 32.01 3.47
C HIS A 880 26.34 31.08 3.12
N ALA A 881 26.60 30.06 3.95
CA ALA A 881 27.76 29.19 3.80
C ALA A 881 27.47 27.77 4.31
N ALA A 882 28.08 26.76 3.69
CA ALA A 882 28.02 25.37 4.12
C ALA A 882 29.22 24.56 3.58
N ASP A 883 29.44 23.36 4.12
CA ASP A 883 30.45 22.44 3.58
C ASP A 883 29.92 21.55 2.45
N ASP A 884 28.60 21.50 2.28
CA ASP A 884 27.94 20.82 1.16
C ASP A 884 27.66 21.82 0.02
N LYS A 885 27.93 21.44 -1.23
CA LYS A 885 27.71 22.31 -2.40
C LYS A 885 26.24 22.73 -2.58
N ARG A 886 25.30 21.97 -2.01
CA ARG A 886 23.84 22.25 -2.00
C ARG A 886 23.44 23.18 -0.87
N LEU A 887 24.42 23.67 -0.10
CA LEU A 887 24.23 24.57 1.03
C LEU A 887 23.32 24.01 2.13
N LEU A 888 23.50 22.74 2.48
CA LEU A 888 22.77 22.11 3.60
C LEU A 888 23.40 22.50 4.93
N ARG A 889 22.58 22.73 5.97
CA ARG A 889 23.07 23.10 7.33
C ARG A 889 23.90 22.01 8.00
N SER A 890 23.72 20.76 7.58
CA SER A 890 24.47 19.60 8.08
C SER A 890 24.47 18.48 7.01
N PRO A 891 25.30 17.44 7.17
CA PRO A 891 25.27 16.28 6.28
C PRO A 891 23.86 15.68 6.19
N VAL A 892 23.46 15.26 4.98
CA VAL A 892 22.10 14.78 4.65
C VAL A 892 21.53 13.82 5.70
N ARG A 893 22.33 12.86 6.16
CA ARG A 893 21.92 11.88 7.16
C ARG A 893 21.50 12.55 8.47
N VAL A 894 22.37 13.40 9.03
CA VAL A 894 22.13 14.10 10.30
C VAL A 894 20.96 15.06 10.16
N LEU A 895 20.88 15.78 9.03
CA LEU A 895 19.80 16.71 8.76
C LEU A 895 18.44 16.02 8.76
N CYS A 896 18.30 14.94 7.98
CA CYS A 896 17.04 14.19 7.90
C CYS A 896 16.72 13.45 9.21
N GLU A 897 17.73 12.89 9.90
CA GLU A 897 17.56 12.20 11.18
C GLU A 897 16.99 13.11 12.27
N SER A 898 17.38 14.39 12.31
CA SER A 898 16.87 15.34 13.31
C SER A 898 15.33 15.46 13.32
N CYS A 899 14.67 15.25 12.18
CA CYS A 899 13.22 15.23 12.05
C CYS A 899 12.64 13.80 11.91
N HIS A 900 13.43 12.83 11.41
CA HIS A 900 13.00 11.45 11.16
C HIS A 900 13.61 10.43 12.14
N GLN A 901 13.88 10.86 13.38
CA GLN A 901 14.51 10.03 14.39
C GLN A 901 13.76 8.72 14.61
N ASP A 902 12.43 8.74 14.68
CA ASP A 902 11.59 7.55 14.84
C ASP A 902 11.81 6.50 13.74
N THR A 903 11.98 6.96 12.49
CA THR A 903 12.23 6.06 11.36
C THR A 903 13.60 5.44 11.49
N VAL A 904 14.62 6.23 11.82
CA VAL A 904 15.97 5.69 11.98
C VAL A 904 16.04 4.72 13.17
N THR A 905 15.44 5.06 14.30
CA THR A 905 15.35 4.19 15.48
C THR A 905 14.65 2.87 15.19
N ARG A 906 13.58 2.86 14.38
CA ARG A 906 12.87 1.61 14.02
C ARG A 906 13.75 0.59 13.29
N HIS A 907 14.68 1.08 12.47
CA HIS A 907 15.56 0.22 11.68
C HIS A 907 16.95 0.09 12.31
N GLN A 908 17.22 0.71 13.48
CA GLN A 908 18.47 0.55 14.24
C GLN A 908 18.68 -0.92 14.64
N GLY A 909 19.85 -1.48 14.32
CA GLY A 909 20.18 -2.88 14.61
C GLY A 909 19.71 -3.91 13.59
N ALA A 910 19.03 -3.51 12.50
CA ALA A 910 18.64 -4.44 11.45
C ALA A 910 19.85 -5.11 10.77
N GLU A 911 19.82 -6.44 10.64
CA GLU A 911 20.91 -7.26 10.13
C GLU A 911 21.20 -7.02 8.63
N TYR A 912 20.15 -6.92 7.82
CA TYR A 912 20.25 -6.69 6.37
C TYR A 912 19.80 -5.28 6.03
N ARG A 913 20.72 -4.49 5.48
CA ARG A 913 20.51 -3.09 5.12
C ARG A 913 21.07 -2.78 3.75
N HIS A 914 20.43 -1.84 3.05
CA HIS A 914 20.92 -1.38 1.76
C HIS A 914 22.21 -0.55 1.92
N LYS A 915 23.27 -0.88 1.16
CA LYS A 915 24.60 -0.26 1.30
C LYS A 915 24.62 1.27 1.15
N LYS A 916 23.68 1.84 0.37
CA LYS A 916 23.55 3.31 0.15
C LYS A 916 22.59 4.04 1.13
N MET A 917 22.20 3.43 2.24
CA MET A 917 21.18 3.99 3.16
C MET A 917 21.55 5.37 3.73
N ALA A 918 22.85 5.69 3.87
CA ALA A 918 23.31 6.96 4.42
C ALA A 918 22.98 8.18 3.53
N ASP A 919 22.75 7.98 2.22
CA ASP A 919 22.35 9.04 1.30
C ASP A 919 20.85 8.94 0.96
N CYS A 920 20.03 9.55 1.82
CA CYS A 920 18.58 9.54 1.67
C CYS A 920 18.11 10.14 0.33
N LEU A 921 18.86 11.10 -0.21
CA LEU A 921 18.48 11.81 -1.44
C LEU A 921 18.71 10.99 -2.70
N THR A 922 19.39 9.83 -2.61
CA THR A 922 19.48 8.90 -3.74
C THR A 922 18.07 8.40 -4.12
N CYS A 923 17.24 8.03 -3.13
CA CYS A 923 15.91 7.48 -3.37
C CYS A 923 14.79 8.50 -3.17
N HIS A 924 14.95 9.44 -2.23
CA HIS A 924 13.90 10.39 -1.84
C HIS A 924 14.08 11.77 -2.51
N ALA A 925 12.95 12.39 -2.85
CA ALA A 925 12.83 13.74 -3.36
C ALA A 925 12.57 14.71 -2.19
N ALA A 926 13.63 15.31 -1.65
CA ALA A 926 13.56 16.14 -0.43
C ALA A 926 12.58 17.32 -0.49
N HIS A 927 12.41 17.95 -1.66
CA HIS A 927 11.52 19.11 -1.79
C HIS A 927 10.04 18.72 -2.00
N GLY A 928 9.77 17.46 -2.36
CA GLY A 928 8.43 16.93 -2.58
C GLY A 928 8.36 15.98 -3.78
N GLY A 929 7.37 15.08 -3.76
CA GLY A 929 7.13 14.09 -4.80
C GLY A 929 5.68 13.62 -4.89
N ARG A 930 5.31 13.00 -6.01
CA ARG A 930 3.96 12.43 -6.22
C ARG A 930 3.83 10.99 -5.72
N SER A 931 4.93 10.38 -5.31
CA SER A 931 4.96 9.01 -4.80
C SER A 931 5.01 8.99 -3.27
N PRO A 932 4.41 7.98 -2.62
CA PRO A 932 4.52 7.80 -1.17
C PRO A 932 5.97 7.83 -0.70
N ALA A 933 6.20 8.36 0.50
CA ALA A 933 7.52 8.63 1.06
C ALA A 933 8.41 9.51 0.16
N MET A 934 7.81 10.28 -0.77
CA MET A 934 8.51 11.15 -1.72
C MET A 934 9.58 10.42 -2.53
N LEU A 935 9.36 9.16 -2.92
CA LEU A 935 10.31 8.47 -3.78
C LEU A 935 10.46 9.19 -5.13
N LYS A 936 11.68 9.18 -5.69
CA LYS A 936 12.00 9.67 -7.04
C LYS A 936 11.47 8.74 -8.15
N GLY A 937 10.24 8.24 -8.00
CA GLY A 937 9.60 7.23 -8.85
C GLY A 937 8.66 6.31 -8.06
N ASN A 938 7.97 5.42 -8.77
CA ASN A 938 6.92 4.53 -8.24
C ASN A 938 7.44 3.23 -7.58
N GLY A 939 8.55 3.26 -6.84
CA GLY A 939 9.13 2.08 -6.19
C GLY A 939 9.83 1.09 -7.13
N ILE A 940 9.33 0.92 -8.37
CA ILE A 940 10.00 0.13 -9.43
C ILE A 940 11.01 1.01 -10.16
N THR A 941 10.55 2.12 -10.73
CA THR A 941 11.36 3.04 -11.55
C THR A 941 12.53 3.69 -10.82
N ILE A 942 12.53 3.70 -9.48
CA ILE A 942 13.65 4.18 -8.68
C ILE A 942 14.69 3.07 -8.45
N CYS A 943 14.23 1.84 -8.19
CA CYS A 943 15.10 0.70 -7.91
C CYS A 943 15.78 0.18 -9.19
N THR A 944 15.07 0.14 -10.32
CA THR A 944 15.60 -0.37 -11.59
C THR A 944 16.68 0.51 -12.23
N ARG A 945 16.91 1.72 -11.71
CA ARG A 945 18.04 2.58 -12.12
C ARG A 945 19.39 2.02 -11.72
N CYS A 946 19.43 1.23 -10.66
CA CYS A 946 20.64 0.57 -10.18
C CYS A 946 20.53 -0.96 -10.28
N HIS A 947 19.33 -1.52 -10.16
CA HIS A 947 19.07 -2.94 -10.25
C HIS A 947 18.47 -3.30 -11.62
N THR A 948 19.26 -3.13 -12.68
CA THR A 948 18.83 -3.23 -14.09
C THR A 948 18.33 -4.62 -14.47
N SER A 949 18.90 -5.69 -13.90
CA SER A 949 18.48 -7.08 -14.14
C SER A 949 17.29 -7.53 -13.29
N GLN A 950 17.09 -6.92 -12.12
CA GLN A 950 16.05 -7.30 -11.16
C GLN A 950 14.65 -6.82 -11.55
N GLY A 951 14.50 -6.05 -12.64
CA GLY A 951 13.17 -5.69 -13.19
C GLY A 951 12.47 -6.85 -13.91
N LYS A 952 13.18 -7.96 -14.17
CA LYS A 952 12.70 -9.14 -14.91
C LYS A 952 12.37 -10.33 -13.99
N PHE A 953 11.94 -10.07 -12.75
CA PHE A 953 11.66 -11.09 -11.74
C PHE A 953 10.58 -12.10 -12.17
N SER A 954 10.64 -13.30 -11.61
CA SER A 954 9.63 -14.37 -11.73
C SER A 954 8.26 -14.02 -11.15
N HIS A 955 8.15 -12.93 -10.37
CA HIS A 955 6.89 -12.43 -9.81
C HIS A 955 6.51 -11.08 -10.46
N PRO A 956 5.30 -10.95 -11.03
CA PRO A 956 4.86 -9.71 -11.68
C PRO A 956 4.87 -8.51 -10.72
N VAL A 957 5.37 -7.36 -11.21
CA VAL A 957 5.34 -6.07 -10.50
C VAL A 957 4.89 -4.99 -11.49
N GLY A 958 4.22 -3.93 -11.03
CA GLY A 958 3.82 -2.80 -11.88
C GLY A 958 2.36 -2.40 -11.73
N LYS A 959 1.96 -1.33 -12.45
CA LYS A 959 0.63 -0.72 -12.34
C LYS A 959 -0.54 -1.67 -12.62
N GLY A 960 -0.32 -2.72 -13.40
CA GLY A 960 -1.32 -3.74 -13.73
C GLY A 960 -1.39 -4.92 -12.75
N VAL A 961 -0.49 -4.98 -11.78
CA VAL A 961 -0.40 -6.08 -10.80
C VAL A 961 -0.75 -5.52 -9.44
N ILE A 962 -1.91 -5.89 -8.89
CA ILE A 962 -2.45 -5.29 -7.67
C ILE A 962 -2.17 -6.20 -6.47
N ASP A 963 -1.57 -5.64 -5.42
CA ASP A 963 -1.43 -6.28 -4.11
C ASP A 963 -2.82 -6.35 -3.45
N HIS A 964 -3.39 -7.54 -3.32
CA HIS A 964 -4.74 -7.71 -2.76
C HIS A 964 -4.82 -7.32 -1.27
N ARG A 965 -3.69 -7.21 -0.56
CA ARG A 965 -3.67 -6.81 0.87
C ARG A 965 -3.97 -5.33 1.04
N ASN A 966 -3.66 -4.50 0.04
CA ASN A 966 -3.76 -3.03 0.15
C ASN A 966 -4.39 -2.33 -1.07
N GLY A 967 -4.63 -3.05 -2.18
CA GLY A 967 -5.24 -2.55 -3.41
C GLY A 967 -4.32 -1.66 -4.25
N ARG A 968 -3.01 -1.64 -3.97
CA ARG A 968 -2.02 -0.82 -4.70
C ARG A 968 -1.20 -1.69 -5.65
N PRO A 969 -0.59 -1.10 -6.69
CA PRO A 969 0.38 -1.81 -7.51
C PRO A 969 1.47 -2.49 -6.68
N ILE A 970 1.78 -3.76 -6.97
CA ILE A 970 2.96 -4.44 -6.43
C ILE A 970 4.21 -3.75 -7.00
N THR A 971 5.11 -3.36 -6.11
CA THR A 971 6.39 -2.72 -6.44
C THR A 971 7.52 -3.39 -5.68
N CYS A 972 8.78 -3.04 -5.93
CA CYS A 972 9.91 -3.59 -5.17
C CYS A 972 9.74 -3.39 -3.65
N ILE A 973 9.21 -2.25 -3.22
CA ILE A 973 9.01 -1.94 -1.80
C ILE A 973 7.79 -2.63 -1.16
N THR A 974 7.03 -3.41 -1.94
CA THR A 974 5.95 -4.26 -1.43
C THR A 974 6.50 -5.49 -0.71
N CYS A 975 7.68 -5.94 -1.13
CA CYS A 975 8.36 -7.12 -0.60
C CYS A 975 9.70 -6.78 0.05
N HIS A 976 10.32 -5.66 -0.33
CA HIS A 976 11.61 -5.22 0.22
C HIS A 976 11.49 -4.00 1.13
N ASP A 977 12.20 -4.03 2.25
CA ASP A 977 12.49 -2.86 3.08
C ASP A 977 13.96 -2.47 2.97
N PRO A 978 14.32 -1.55 2.05
CA PRO A 978 15.71 -1.15 1.85
C PRO A 978 16.28 -0.33 3.02
N LYS A 979 15.46 0.16 3.96
CA LYS A 979 15.94 0.89 5.15
C LYS A 979 16.49 -0.05 6.22
N GLY A 980 16.09 -1.31 6.21
CA GLY A 980 16.68 -2.35 7.03
C GLY A 980 15.65 -3.32 7.61
N THR A 981 16.00 -4.60 7.57
CA THR A 981 15.21 -5.73 8.06
C THR A 981 16.11 -6.83 8.62
N ASN A 982 15.54 -7.79 9.33
CA ASN A 982 16.25 -8.99 9.79
C ASN A 982 16.15 -10.15 8.79
N TYR A 983 15.49 -9.95 7.63
CA TYR A 983 15.33 -10.98 6.62
C TYR A 983 16.29 -10.76 5.45
N ARG A 984 16.91 -11.85 5.00
CA ARG A 984 17.87 -11.87 3.88
C ARG A 984 17.29 -11.20 2.63
N TYR A 985 18.14 -10.55 1.84
CA TYR A 985 17.78 -9.78 0.64
C TYR A 985 16.91 -8.54 0.90
N ASN A 986 16.95 -8.01 2.13
CA ASN A 986 16.14 -6.87 2.55
C ASN A 986 14.62 -7.13 2.47
N LEU A 987 14.14 -8.37 2.68
CA LEU A 987 12.72 -8.68 2.60
C LEU A 987 11.93 -8.16 3.82
N VAL A 988 10.66 -7.85 3.66
CA VAL A 988 9.78 -7.40 4.76
C VAL A 988 9.41 -8.54 5.73
N MET A 989 9.51 -9.80 5.27
CA MET A 989 9.24 -11.04 6.00
C MET A 989 10.16 -12.16 5.49
N ASP A 990 10.17 -13.31 6.18
CA ASP A 990 10.91 -14.49 5.73
C ASP A 990 10.46 -14.95 4.33
N GLY A 991 11.44 -15.18 3.46
CA GLY A 991 11.22 -15.48 2.04
C GLY A 991 10.97 -16.94 1.70
N LYS A 992 11.01 -17.87 2.68
CA LYS A 992 10.71 -19.29 2.43
C LYS A 992 9.21 -19.53 2.33
N GLU A 993 8.44 -18.88 3.21
CA GLU A 993 6.98 -19.08 3.27
C GLU A 993 6.23 -17.84 3.76
N ALA A 994 6.68 -17.23 4.87
CA ALA A 994 5.92 -16.20 5.59
C ALA A 994 5.60 -14.95 4.75
N LEU A 995 6.46 -14.58 3.81
CA LEU A 995 6.21 -13.48 2.86
C LEU A 995 5.17 -13.87 1.80
N CYS A 996 5.22 -15.11 1.33
CA CYS A 996 4.41 -15.63 0.23
C CYS A 996 2.95 -15.81 0.66
N VAL A 997 2.71 -16.39 1.84
CA VAL A 997 1.36 -16.65 2.38
C VAL A 997 0.53 -15.38 2.58
N GLN A 998 1.19 -14.23 2.70
CA GLN A 998 0.53 -12.94 2.82
C GLN A 998 -0.25 -12.58 1.55
N CYS A 999 0.23 -13.09 0.42
CA CYS A 999 -0.28 -12.81 -0.91
C CYS A 999 -1.00 -14.00 -1.57
N HIS A 1000 -0.87 -15.20 -1.01
CA HIS A 1000 -1.26 -16.45 -1.66
C HIS A 1000 -2.08 -17.41 -0.80
N ASN A 1001 -2.53 -17.00 0.40
CA ASN A 1001 -3.52 -17.76 1.16
C ASN A 1001 -4.91 -17.63 0.52
N TYR A 1002 -5.26 -18.61 -0.31
CA TYR A 1002 -6.63 -18.88 -0.75
C TYR A 1002 -7.12 -20.18 -0.14
#